data_AF-A0A2H0ISY4-F1
#
_entry.id   AF-A0A2H0ISY4-F1
#
_cell.length_a   1.000
_cell.length_b   1.000
_cell.length_c   1.000
_cell.angle_alpha   90.00
_cell.angle_beta   90.00
_cell.angle_gamma   90.00
#
_symmetry.space_group_name_H-M   'P 1'
#
loop_
_entity.id
_entity.type
_entity.pdbx_description
1 polymer ?
#
loop_
_entity_poly.entity_id
_entity_poly.type
_entity_poly.pdbx_seq_one_letter_code
_entity_poly.pdbx_strand_id
1 'polypeptide(L)'
;MCLGIDHRHMQRLFLISLLVFVIIPEAAIANHSAISSSSVISKSGSIGGGLLLSKPKDEYALFVSVQNGNWDDPNTWGGVDIPGLNDDVRIYHTVQATGNFKVFDVNTVLIVATNNGFTSELRITGGATLNAQSIQVSSSDPDQDGLLRLTGNMLPGTLNVSGNLSFDRGLGANSGRIRMEISGNSTAHIGGDLKFAYNDPNATESVAEVFVQDNGVLTVDGTLEFTVLGGGRASLTIQENASATVGRIIFDLEGDSSPLHDAHISLLLDGNGQLNVLADLVLTSNTSLNNTIYGNDITITLNGTAAYMGVQGNVVFTNNGDVPFAKNIILNLFLESIFEVQGNFTAINASATPQNIAAPDVDINLFDNSQIIIFGTFRLEQQTPNVNVLEVTVNDNAQLLAEGNIEMSSETTLGCRISLLDNSRLEMAGDLVLQNASIAAAVSSVGNATIEYRGLTTQTIRIPKYVNLELNNTSNILNHAYEMVSDISVSNVISFFEGIVLAGDFKVTLFDGGTVAGTPNDGRHVEGYFEKAGFSDFEFPIGANGVYRPYYAENINPLPGSPSIEVKYFNKNPSSVCVCDETLKEPSLFKVSQKEVWSVATNDIGNFRPRLSWADISDVSSVLLERLDLVVAIWGGLIFNEWLDGGQGAIVDNGEFDGSVLGSVFTPVVVGNSTFMTFGSTERGNPLPVSLLYFKEKESFQEILLEWATVSEESNDYFEIQRSFEGLNNFKTIGIVNGHGSVDTLRTYTFHDKSTPNLIEAKQFGLAYYRLKQVDFSGTYTFSEVIRVNLLGKLAIEANTPKIKILPNPIERGNPNIQLVSSISNIGPFDTLNAVLLDPGGNQILTFKGTQKQVENELSKAIQKVRMGIYFLLINTIEHNTKIKIIII
;
A
#
# COMPACT_ATOMS: atom_id res chain seq x y z
N MET A 1 -13.91 -40.84 -3.77
CA MET A 1 -15.23 -40.60 -4.38
C MET A 1 -16.08 -39.82 -3.38
N CYS A 2 -16.01 -38.50 -3.43
CA CYS A 2 -16.96 -37.54 -2.87
C CYS A 2 -16.75 -36.24 -3.66
N LEU A 3 -17.82 -35.76 -4.27
CA LEU A 3 -17.87 -34.58 -5.14
C LEU A 3 -18.18 -33.35 -4.30
N GLY A 4 -17.42 -32.27 -4.52
CA GLY A 4 -17.72 -30.94 -4.03
C GLY A 4 -18.61 -30.15 -5.00
N ILE A 5 -19.40 -29.23 -4.45
CA ILE A 5 -20.17 -28.16 -5.13
C ILE A 5 -20.24 -27.01 -4.10
N ASP A 6 -19.50 -25.91 -4.27
CA ASP A 6 -19.82 -24.65 -4.98
C ASP A 6 -21.07 -23.91 -4.42
N HIS A 7 -20.82 -22.82 -3.69
CA HIS A 7 -21.85 -21.91 -3.18
C HIS A 7 -21.79 -20.57 -3.94
N ARG A 8 -22.59 -20.46 -4.99
CA ARG A 8 -23.08 -19.20 -5.57
C ARG A 8 -24.61 -19.14 -5.46
N HIS A 9 -25.11 -17.94 -5.13
CA HIS A 9 -26.50 -17.45 -5.11
C HIS A 9 -27.32 -17.62 -3.83
N MET A 10 -27.60 -16.48 -3.18
CA MET A 10 -28.88 -16.20 -2.50
C MET A 10 -29.04 -14.69 -2.30
N GLN A 11 -29.43 -13.95 -3.34
CA GLN A 11 -30.19 -12.70 -3.23
C GLN A 11 -30.97 -12.45 -4.52
N ARG A 12 -32.31 -12.54 -4.47
CA ARG A 12 -33.28 -11.79 -5.31
C ARG A 12 -34.72 -12.17 -4.95
N LEU A 13 -35.44 -11.22 -4.36
CA LEU A 13 -36.88 -10.88 -4.47
C LEU A 13 -37.14 -9.97 -3.25
N PHE A 14 -37.42 -8.67 -3.35
CA PHE A 14 -38.62 -8.02 -3.90
C PHE A 14 -38.38 -6.50 -3.89
N LEU A 15 -38.80 -5.75 -4.93
CA LEU A 15 -39.89 -4.76 -4.83
C LEU A 15 -40.10 -4.07 -6.20
N ILE A 16 -41.33 -4.16 -6.70
CA ILE A 16 -41.91 -3.28 -7.73
C ILE A 16 -42.79 -2.29 -6.97
N SER A 17 -42.59 -0.98 -7.16
CA SER A 17 -43.62 0.08 -7.32
C SER A 17 -43.14 1.45 -6.79
N LEU A 18 -42.92 2.38 -7.72
CA LEU A 18 -42.95 3.84 -7.55
C LEU A 18 -43.35 4.34 -8.96
N LEU A 19 -44.17 5.35 -9.23
CA LEU A 19 -44.82 6.42 -8.48
C LEU A 19 -45.86 7.00 -9.47
N VAL A 20 -47.03 7.44 -9.01
CA VAL A 20 -47.82 8.44 -9.71
C VAL A 20 -48.09 9.52 -8.68
N PHE A 21 -47.52 10.72 -8.85
CA PHE A 21 -48.21 11.97 -8.53
C PHE A 21 -47.57 13.15 -9.25
N VAL A 22 -48.46 14.03 -9.71
CA VAL A 22 -48.25 15.18 -10.58
C VAL A 22 -48.15 16.45 -9.71
N ILE A 23 -47.19 17.30 -10.11
CA ILE A 23 -47.04 18.77 -9.99
C ILE A 23 -48.22 19.55 -9.36
N ILE A 24 -47.92 20.40 -8.35
CA ILE A 24 -48.50 21.76 -8.17
C ILE A 24 -47.40 22.69 -7.60
N PRO A 25 -47.25 23.94 -8.10
CA PRO A 25 -46.19 24.89 -7.69
C PRO A 25 -46.62 25.88 -6.59
N GLU A 26 -45.62 26.51 -5.97
CA GLU A 26 -45.71 27.69 -5.10
C GLU A 26 -46.38 28.90 -5.77
N ALA A 27 -47.14 29.68 -4.99
CA ALA A 27 -47.12 31.15 -5.03
C ALA A 27 -47.88 31.81 -3.87
N ALA A 28 -47.34 32.97 -3.46
CA ALA A 28 -48.02 34.17 -2.94
C ALA A 28 -48.05 34.44 -1.42
N ILE A 29 -47.00 35.14 -1.01
CA ILE A 29 -46.92 36.29 -0.08
C ILE A 29 -48.19 37.17 -0.06
N ALA A 30 -48.67 37.55 1.13
CA ALA A 30 -49.01 38.94 1.50
C ALA A 30 -49.49 39.11 2.97
N ASN A 31 -48.69 39.86 3.74
CA ASN A 31 -49.04 41.04 4.55
C ASN A 31 -49.85 40.98 5.86
N HIS A 32 -49.17 41.54 6.88
CA HIS A 32 -49.64 42.42 7.98
C HIS A 32 -50.60 41.81 9.01
N SER A 33 -50.48 42.03 10.33
CA SER A 33 -49.89 43.13 11.09
C SER A 33 -49.75 42.73 12.57
N ALA A 34 -48.69 43.20 13.23
CA ALA A 34 -48.59 43.25 14.68
C ALA A 34 -49.62 44.23 15.29
N ILE A 35 -50.11 43.94 16.51
CA ILE A 35 -50.38 44.91 17.58
C ILE A 35 -50.47 44.16 18.92
N SER A 36 -49.79 44.75 19.89
CA SER A 36 -49.70 44.48 21.33
C SER A 36 -51.05 44.46 22.08
N SER A 37 -51.14 43.72 23.19
CA SER A 37 -51.10 44.29 24.56
C SER A 37 -51.65 43.32 25.62
N SER A 38 -51.00 43.36 26.77
CA SER A 38 -51.32 42.78 28.08
C SER A 38 -52.73 43.03 28.60
N SER A 39 -53.31 42.08 29.36
CA SER A 39 -53.66 42.30 30.77
C SER A 39 -54.31 41.07 31.43
N VAL A 40 -53.89 40.83 32.66
CA VAL A 40 -54.38 39.89 33.68
C VAL A 40 -55.80 40.24 34.15
N ILE A 41 -56.69 39.24 34.28
CA ILE A 41 -57.82 39.26 35.24
C ILE A 41 -57.96 37.87 35.88
N SER A 42 -57.94 37.86 37.20
CA SER A 42 -58.26 36.73 38.08
C SER A 42 -59.77 36.55 38.23
N LYS A 43 -60.24 35.30 38.33
CA LYS A 43 -61.44 34.95 39.12
C LYS A 43 -61.48 33.47 39.48
N SER A 44 -61.57 33.24 40.78
CA SER A 44 -61.83 31.97 41.46
C SER A 44 -63.29 31.50 41.27
N GLY A 45 -63.50 30.19 41.14
CA GLY A 45 -64.81 29.54 41.28
C GLY A 45 -64.69 28.02 41.17
N SER A 46 -65.13 27.30 42.19
CA SER A 46 -65.01 25.85 42.39
C SER A 46 -66.30 25.10 42.00
N ILE A 47 -66.13 23.80 41.74
CA ILE A 47 -67.08 22.66 41.71
C ILE A 47 -67.75 22.30 40.37
N GLY A 48 -67.50 21.06 39.92
CA GLY A 48 -68.39 20.31 39.02
C GLY A 48 -67.66 19.31 38.12
N GLY A 49 -67.66 18.02 38.47
CA GLY A 49 -66.97 16.98 37.73
C GLY A 49 -67.57 16.62 36.37
N GLY A 50 -66.75 15.93 35.57
CA GLY A 50 -67.20 15.12 34.44
C GLY A 50 -67.05 15.75 33.05
N LEU A 51 -65.82 15.76 32.52
CA LEU A 51 -65.48 15.25 31.18
C LEU A 51 -63.95 15.36 31.03
N LEU A 52 -63.24 14.24 31.12
CA LEU A 52 -61.84 14.17 30.71
C LEU A 52 -61.81 14.26 29.19
N LEU A 53 -61.74 15.49 28.67
CA LEU A 53 -61.31 15.72 27.30
C LEU A 53 -59.81 15.40 27.27
N SER A 54 -59.47 14.28 26.63
CA SER A 54 -58.11 14.03 26.16
C SER A 54 -57.65 15.23 25.35
N LYS A 55 -56.41 15.67 25.55
CA LYS A 55 -55.85 16.82 24.85
C LYS A 55 -56.02 16.69 23.33
N PRO A 56 -56.24 17.81 22.61
CA PRO A 56 -56.13 17.82 21.16
C PRO A 56 -54.73 17.34 20.77
N LYS A 57 -54.65 16.46 19.77
CA LYS A 57 -53.44 15.75 19.33
C LYS A 57 -52.35 16.66 18.70
N ASP A 58 -52.53 17.99 18.77
CA ASP A 58 -51.74 19.02 18.08
C ASP A 58 -51.12 20.08 19.02
N GLU A 59 -51.28 19.97 20.35
CA GLU A 59 -50.58 20.85 21.30
C GLU A 59 -49.31 20.17 21.82
N TYR A 60 -48.15 20.69 21.43
CA TYR A 60 -46.84 20.34 22.02
C TYR A 60 -46.92 20.43 23.54
N ALA A 61 -46.79 19.31 24.25
CA ALA A 61 -46.80 19.28 25.70
C ALA A 61 -45.40 18.96 26.26
N LEU A 62 -45.00 19.68 27.30
CA LEU A 62 -43.83 19.35 28.09
C LEU A 62 -44.24 18.40 29.22
N PHE A 63 -43.73 17.18 29.21
CA PHE A 63 -43.87 16.20 30.28
C PHE A 63 -42.64 16.21 31.18
N VAL A 64 -42.83 16.23 32.49
CA VAL A 64 -41.74 16.27 33.48
C VAL A 64 -41.88 15.12 34.44
N SER A 65 -40.84 14.30 34.59
CA SER A 65 -40.87 13.20 35.55
C SER A 65 -40.92 13.73 37.00
N VAL A 66 -41.89 13.30 37.80
CA VAL A 66 -42.05 13.72 39.20
C VAL A 66 -41.62 12.65 40.21
N GLN A 67 -41.39 11.42 39.75
CA GLN A 67 -40.91 10.30 40.55
C GLN A 67 -40.25 9.22 39.65
N ASN A 68 -39.53 8.29 40.27
CA ASN A 68 -39.07 7.08 39.58
C ASN A 68 -40.27 6.26 39.10
N GLY A 69 -40.21 5.70 37.89
CA GLY A 69 -41.27 4.80 37.41
C GLY A 69 -41.16 4.44 35.93
N ASN A 70 -42.23 3.85 35.40
CA ASN A 70 -42.29 3.42 34.01
C ASN A 70 -42.81 4.55 33.12
N TRP A 71 -42.35 4.61 31.88
CA TRP A 71 -42.80 5.60 30.90
C TRP A 71 -44.32 5.58 30.70
N ASP A 72 -44.94 4.39 30.75
CA ASP A 72 -46.38 4.20 30.62
C ASP A 72 -47.21 4.47 31.89
N ASP A 73 -46.61 4.86 33.01
CA ASP A 73 -47.33 5.19 34.23
C ASP A 73 -47.60 6.71 34.28
N PRO A 74 -48.86 7.18 34.20
CA PRO A 74 -49.18 8.60 34.31
C PRO A 74 -48.65 9.24 35.61
N ASN A 75 -48.49 8.45 36.69
CA ASN A 75 -47.94 8.96 37.94
C ASN A 75 -46.46 9.33 37.83
N THR A 76 -45.72 8.74 36.89
CA THR A 76 -44.35 9.16 36.58
C THR A 76 -44.30 10.60 36.09
N TRP A 77 -45.34 11.10 35.43
CA TRP A 77 -45.37 12.40 34.75
C TRP A 77 -46.27 13.46 35.43
N GLY A 78 -46.74 13.20 36.65
CA GLY A 78 -47.59 14.14 37.39
C GLY A 78 -49.10 13.98 37.18
N GLY A 79 -49.55 12.87 36.59
CA GLY A 79 -50.96 12.48 36.48
C GLY A 79 -51.54 12.52 35.05
N VAL A 80 -52.82 12.10 34.95
CA VAL A 80 -53.77 12.01 33.81
C VAL A 80 -53.30 11.45 32.45
N ASP A 81 -52.07 11.71 31.98
CA ASP A 81 -51.60 11.34 30.63
C ASP A 81 -50.12 10.88 30.63
N ILE A 82 -49.67 10.35 29.49
CA ILE A 82 -48.28 9.91 29.26
C ILE A 82 -47.69 10.62 28.03
N PRO A 83 -46.35 10.79 27.93
CA PRO A 83 -45.74 11.43 26.76
C PRO A 83 -45.98 10.62 25.49
N GLY A 84 -46.30 11.33 24.40
CA GLY A 84 -46.53 10.75 23.08
C GLY A 84 -45.96 11.62 21.95
N LEU A 85 -46.43 11.32 20.73
CA LEU A 85 -45.87 11.88 19.49
C LEU A 85 -45.82 13.41 19.55
N ASN A 86 -44.66 13.98 19.19
CA ASN A 86 -44.36 15.41 19.21
C ASN A 86 -44.24 16.07 20.59
N ASP A 87 -44.35 15.32 21.69
CA ASP A 87 -44.17 15.88 23.03
C ASP A 87 -42.69 16.04 23.40
N ASP A 88 -42.40 17.04 24.23
CA ASP A 88 -41.08 17.21 24.84
C ASP A 88 -41.07 16.56 26.23
N VAL A 89 -40.01 15.82 26.53
CA VAL A 89 -39.89 15.06 27.77
C VAL A 89 -38.71 15.56 28.58
N ARG A 90 -38.91 15.77 29.87
CA ARG A 90 -37.86 16.14 30.82
C ARG A 90 -37.78 15.16 31.98
N ILE A 91 -36.63 14.57 32.18
CA ILE A 91 -36.40 13.49 33.14
C ILE A 91 -35.44 14.00 34.23
N TYR A 92 -35.91 13.98 35.48
CA TYR A 92 -35.15 14.30 36.71
C TYR A 92 -35.00 13.08 37.63
N HIS A 93 -35.51 11.92 37.20
CA HIS A 93 -35.65 10.70 37.98
C HIS A 93 -35.23 9.49 37.13
N THR A 94 -35.25 8.28 37.69
CA THR A 94 -35.10 7.06 36.89
C THR A 94 -36.41 6.71 36.19
N VAL A 95 -36.42 6.78 34.86
CA VAL A 95 -37.58 6.44 34.02
C VAL A 95 -37.27 5.21 33.16
N GLN A 96 -38.17 4.23 33.16
CA GLN A 96 -38.03 3.01 32.37
C GLN A 96 -39.05 2.98 31.21
N ALA A 97 -38.56 3.12 29.97
CA ALA A 97 -39.30 2.73 28.78
C ALA A 97 -39.24 1.20 28.66
N THR A 98 -40.34 0.53 29.01
CA THR A 98 -40.40 -0.93 29.09
C THR A 98 -41.75 -1.45 28.62
N GLY A 99 -41.77 -2.68 28.10
CA GLY A 99 -42.99 -3.35 27.69
C GLY A 99 -42.82 -4.03 26.34
N ASN A 100 -43.36 -5.25 26.25
CA ASN A 100 -43.17 -6.13 25.10
C ASN A 100 -43.65 -5.48 23.81
N PHE A 101 -42.71 -5.08 22.95
CA PHE A 101 -42.94 -4.41 21.66
C PHE A 101 -43.67 -3.06 21.75
N LYS A 102 -43.54 -2.34 22.87
CA LYS A 102 -44.09 -0.98 22.97
C LYS A 102 -43.23 0.03 22.22
N VAL A 103 -43.87 1.01 21.60
CA VAL A 103 -43.20 2.11 20.88
C VAL A 103 -43.58 3.42 21.56
N PHE A 104 -42.56 4.20 21.91
CA PHE A 104 -42.67 5.53 22.48
C PHE A 104 -42.11 6.52 21.46
N ASP A 105 -42.96 7.38 20.91
CA ASP A 105 -42.57 8.42 19.97
C ASP A 105 -42.64 9.77 20.67
N VAL A 106 -41.57 10.56 20.65
CA VAL A 106 -41.51 11.91 21.25
C VAL A 106 -40.70 12.86 20.37
N ASN A 107 -40.84 14.17 20.60
CA ASN A 107 -40.02 15.17 19.94
C ASN A 107 -38.62 15.22 20.54
N THR A 108 -38.49 15.68 21.78
CA THR A 108 -37.19 15.77 22.47
C THR A 108 -37.21 15.08 23.82
N VAL A 109 -36.05 14.56 24.24
CA VAL A 109 -35.85 14.06 25.60
C VAL A 109 -34.68 14.81 26.23
N LEU A 110 -34.93 15.45 27.37
CA LEU A 110 -33.92 16.12 28.18
C LEU A 110 -33.81 15.44 29.54
N ILE A 111 -32.75 14.68 29.76
CA ILE A 111 -32.42 14.08 31.06
C ILE A 111 -31.55 15.08 31.82
N VAL A 112 -31.95 15.47 33.03
CA VAL A 112 -31.27 16.51 33.82
C VAL A 112 -30.90 15.97 35.20
N ALA A 113 -29.62 15.65 35.40
CA ALA A 113 -29.09 15.35 36.72
C ALA A 113 -28.96 16.64 37.54
N THR A 114 -29.61 16.64 38.71
CA THR A 114 -29.73 17.77 39.64
C THR A 114 -29.57 17.29 41.09
N ASN A 115 -29.33 18.21 42.03
CA ASN A 115 -29.13 17.97 43.47
C ASN A 115 -30.37 17.49 44.24
N ASN A 116 -31.26 16.75 43.59
CA ASN A 116 -32.48 16.22 44.18
C ASN A 116 -32.26 14.88 44.90
N GLY A 117 -31.02 14.35 44.90
CA GLY A 117 -30.66 13.08 45.57
C GLY A 117 -31.05 11.82 44.79
N PHE A 118 -31.39 11.95 43.51
CA PHE A 118 -31.77 10.84 42.62
C PHE A 118 -30.88 10.78 41.39
N THR A 119 -30.52 9.56 40.96
CA THR A 119 -29.88 9.33 39.66
C THR A 119 -30.88 9.64 38.54
N SER A 120 -30.49 10.54 37.63
CA SER A 120 -31.27 10.86 36.44
C SER A 120 -30.88 9.93 35.32
N GLU A 121 -31.79 9.00 35.01
CA GLU A 121 -31.51 7.87 34.14
C GLU A 121 -32.72 7.55 33.27
N LEU A 122 -32.47 7.33 31.98
CA LEU A 122 -33.44 6.71 31.09
C LEU A 122 -33.00 5.29 30.75
N ARG A 123 -33.84 4.30 31.08
CA ARG A 123 -33.64 2.90 30.72
C ARG A 123 -34.62 2.49 29.63
N ILE A 124 -34.11 1.88 28.56
CA ILE A 124 -34.92 1.27 27.50
C ILE A 124 -34.70 -0.24 27.57
N THR A 125 -35.77 -0.99 27.82
CA THR A 125 -35.68 -2.44 28.08
C THR A 125 -36.99 -3.16 27.74
N GLY A 126 -37.02 -4.48 27.92
CA GLY A 126 -38.25 -5.26 27.86
C GLY A 126 -38.94 -5.27 26.49
N GLY A 127 -38.18 -5.09 25.40
CA GLY A 127 -38.69 -5.07 24.03
C GLY A 127 -39.22 -3.71 23.58
N ALA A 128 -39.01 -2.65 24.37
CA ALA A 128 -39.47 -1.31 24.06
C ALA A 128 -38.60 -0.63 22.98
N THR A 129 -39.24 0.20 22.17
CA THR A 129 -38.60 1.12 21.22
C THR A 129 -38.89 2.56 21.64
N LEU A 130 -37.85 3.39 21.75
CA LEU A 130 -37.99 4.84 21.90
C LEU A 130 -37.51 5.53 20.63
N ASN A 131 -38.37 6.37 20.04
CA ASN A 131 -38.06 7.24 18.93
C ASN A 131 -38.08 8.69 19.42
N ALA A 132 -37.00 9.43 19.15
CA ALA A 132 -36.90 10.85 19.46
C ALA A 132 -36.24 11.62 18.30
N GLN A 133 -36.56 12.91 18.14
CA GLN A 133 -35.82 13.78 17.22
C GLN A 133 -34.44 14.11 17.77
N SER A 134 -34.34 14.41 19.06
CA SER A 134 -33.07 14.65 19.73
C SER A 134 -33.14 14.27 21.20
N ILE A 135 -32.00 13.86 21.75
CA ILE A 135 -31.87 13.57 23.18
C ILE A 135 -30.70 14.37 23.72
N GLN A 136 -30.89 14.99 24.88
CA GLN A 136 -29.84 15.65 25.62
C GLN A 136 -29.79 15.10 27.04
N VAL A 137 -28.61 14.71 27.49
CA VAL A 137 -28.32 14.31 28.87
C VAL A 137 -27.47 15.40 29.48
N SER A 138 -28.07 16.23 30.32
CA SER A 138 -27.36 17.29 31.03
C SER A 138 -27.10 16.87 32.47
N SER A 139 -25.86 17.01 32.94
CA SER A 139 -25.56 16.97 34.37
C SER A 139 -25.13 18.34 34.86
N SER A 140 -25.93 18.90 35.76
CA SER A 140 -25.71 20.21 36.39
C SER A 140 -25.24 20.11 37.84
N ASP A 141 -25.22 18.89 38.40
CA ASP A 141 -24.76 18.59 39.75
C ASP A 141 -23.35 17.94 39.69
N PRO A 142 -22.39 18.46 40.47
CA PRO A 142 -21.04 17.92 40.61
C PRO A 142 -20.90 16.42 40.85
N ASP A 143 -21.87 15.82 41.55
CA ASP A 143 -21.77 14.47 42.13
C ASP A 143 -22.85 13.50 41.61
N GLN A 144 -23.56 13.84 40.53
CA GLN A 144 -24.60 12.98 39.96
C GLN A 144 -24.29 12.56 38.53
N ASP A 145 -24.54 11.27 38.25
CA ASP A 145 -24.35 10.68 36.94
C ASP A 145 -25.53 10.98 36.00
N GLY A 146 -25.20 11.33 34.75
CA GLY A 146 -26.14 11.39 33.64
C GLY A 146 -26.06 10.10 32.84
N LEU A 147 -27.10 9.26 32.93
CA LEU A 147 -27.06 7.89 32.39
C LEU A 147 -28.16 7.66 31.34
N LEU A 148 -27.77 7.06 30.22
CA LEU A 148 -28.68 6.47 29.23
C LEU A 148 -28.33 5.00 29.06
N ARG A 149 -29.28 4.10 29.37
CA ARG A 149 -29.04 2.65 29.32
C ARG A 149 -30.05 1.92 28.45
N LEU A 150 -29.54 1.03 27.61
CA LEU A 150 -30.32 0.10 26.83
C LEU A 150 -29.92 -1.32 27.22
N THR A 151 -30.89 -2.14 27.64
CA THR A 151 -30.63 -3.50 28.16
C THR A 151 -31.72 -4.49 27.77
N GLY A 152 -31.37 -5.77 27.55
CA GLY A 152 -32.34 -6.87 27.58
C GLY A 152 -32.10 -8.04 26.62
N ASN A 153 -31.51 -9.14 27.08
CA ASN A 153 -31.12 -10.27 26.21
C ASN A 153 -32.27 -10.86 25.36
N MET A 154 -33.39 -11.26 25.98
CA MET A 154 -34.52 -11.88 25.26
C MET A 154 -35.50 -10.86 24.67
N LEU A 155 -35.53 -9.66 25.24
CA LEU A 155 -36.44 -8.58 24.88
C LEU A 155 -35.63 -7.28 24.85
N PRO A 156 -34.88 -7.04 23.75
CA PRO A 156 -33.92 -5.95 23.67
C PRO A 156 -34.59 -4.59 23.62
N GLY A 157 -33.93 -3.59 24.21
CA GLY A 157 -34.31 -2.19 24.03
C GLY A 157 -33.84 -1.67 22.68
N THR A 158 -34.64 -0.78 22.06
CA THR A 158 -34.28 -0.10 20.82
C THR A 158 -34.39 1.41 21.00
N LEU A 159 -33.35 2.14 20.62
CA LEU A 159 -33.35 3.60 20.57
C LEU A 159 -33.13 4.09 19.14
N ASN A 160 -34.01 4.95 18.66
CA ASN A 160 -33.81 5.67 17.40
C ASN A 160 -33.85 7.18 17.66
N VAL A 161 -32.75 7.86 17.37
CA VAL A 161 -32.65 9.33 17.41
C VAL A 161 -32.47 9.81 15.98
N SER A 162 -33.43 10.55 15.43
CA SER A 162 -33.33 11.01 14.02
C SER A 162 -32.35 12.17 13.82
N GLY A 163 -32.02 12.90 14.88
CA GLY A 163 -31.00 13.95 14.93
C GLY A 163 -29.89 13.61 15.92
N ASN A 164 -29.51 14.58 16.76
CA ASN A 164 -28.35 14.47 17.64
C ASN A 164 -28.71 13.88 19.01
N LEU A 165 -27.74 13.17 19.59
CA LEU A 165 -27.73 12.76 20.99
C LEU A 165 -26.51 13.43 21.66
N SER A 166 -26.73 14.30 22.66
CA SER A 166 -25.64 14.94 23.39
C SER A 166 -25.64 14.63 24.88
N PHE A 167 -24.46 14.54 25.45
CA PHE A 167 -24.20 14.46 26.87
C PHE A 167 -23.39 15.70 27.25
N ASP A 168 -23.95 16.57 28.06
CA ASP A 168 -23.37 17.87 28.42
C ASP A 168 -23.21 17.97 29.93
N ARG A 169 -21.99 18.24 30.40
CA ARG A 169 -21.74 18.51 31.83
C ARG A 169 -21.36 19.97 32.09
N GLY A 170 -21.99 20.55 33.12
CA GLY A 170 -21.74 21.91 33.59
C GLY A 170 -20.58 22.05 34.59
N LEU A 171 -20.21 23.30 34.88
CA LEU A 171 -19.10 23.72 35.74
C LEU A 171 -19.26 23.29 37.22
N GLY A 172 -18.14 22.97 37.87
CA GLY A 172 -18.00 22.78 39.32
C GLY A 172 -17.99 21.32 39.78
N ALA A 173 -17.74 20.39 38.87
CA ALA A 173 -18.14 19.00 38.98
C ALA A 173 -16.98 18.03 39.19
N ASN A 174 -16.87 17.43 40.38
CA ASN A 174 -15.65 16.74 40.81
C ASN A 174 -15.68 15.20 40.67
N SER A 175 -16.85 14.54 40.53
CA SER A 175 -16.91 13.06 40.61
C SER A 175 -17.94 12.31 39.73
N GLY A 176 -18.96 12.98 39.17
CA GLY A 176 -19.98 12.34 38.33
C GLY A 176 -19.48 11.74 37.00
N ARG A 177 -20.32 10.99 36.31
CA ARG A 177 -20.05 10.36 35.01
C ARG A 177 -21.17 10.65 34.02
N ILE A 178 -20.82 10.85 32.76
CA ILE A 178 -21.79 10.84 31.65
C ILE A 178 -21.53 9.58 30.84
N ARG A 179 -22.54 8.70 30.76
CA ARG A 179 -22.37 7.37 30.17
C ARG A 179 -23.56 6.98 29.33
N MET A 180 -23.25 6.45 28.15
CA MET A 180 -24.17 5.65 27.35
C MET A 180 -23.79 4.18 27.46
N GLU A 181 -24.75 3.33 27.81
CA GLU A 181 -24.55 1.88 27.95
C GLU A 181 -25.54 1.11 27.08
N ILE A 182 -25.03 0.20 26.25
CA ILE A 182 -25.83 -0.69 25.40
C ILE A 182 -25.41 -2.13 25.68
N SER A 183 -26.36 -2.95 26.12
CA SER A 183 -26.13 -4.36 26.40
C SER A 183 -27.32 -5.24 26.05
N GLY A 184 -27.05 -6.55 25.99
CA GLY A 184 -28.05 -7.59 25.89
C GLY A 184 -28.87 -7.50 24.62
N ASN A 185 -28.24 -7.66 23.46
CA ASN A 185 -28.87 -7.57 22.14
C ASN A 185 -29.59 -6.22 21.83
N SER A 186 -29.44 -5.20 22.69
CA SER A 186 -30.09 -3.91 22.50
C SER A 186 -29.41 -3.11 21.40
N THR A 187 -30.19 -2.22 20.76
CA THR A 187 -29.71 -1.44 19.61
C THR A 187 -29.96 0.04 19.79
N ALA A 188 -29.00 0.87 19.39
CA ALA A 188 -29.15 2.31 19.32
C ALA A 188 -28.71 2.82 17.95
N HIS A 189 -29.58 3.60 17.30
CA HIS A 189 -29.29 4.30 16.05
C HIS A 189 -29.45 5.82 16.24
N ILE A 190 -28.39 6.55 15.92
CA ILE A 190 -28.32 8.01 15.99
C ILE A 190 -28.07 8.51 14.55
N GLY A 191 -29.07 9.17 13.97
CA GLY A 191 -29.01 9.70 12.60
C GLY A 191 -28.16 10.98 12.45
N GLY A 192 -27.82 11.64 13.56
CA GLY A 192 -26.93 12.79 13.62
C GLY A 192 -25.63 12.49 14.38
N ASP A 193 -25.15 13.48 15.12
CA ASP A 193 -23.95 13.35 15.96
C ASP A 193 -24.28 12.77 17.34
N LEU A 194 -23.34 11.98 17.88
CA LEU A 194 -23.29 11.56 19.27
C LEU A 194 -22.16 12.31 19.98
N LYS A 195 -22.51 13.26 20.86
CA LYS A 195 -21.53 14.16 21.48
C LYS A 195 -21.45 13.99 22.98
N PHE A 196 -20.23 13.96 23.51
CA PHE A 196 -19.93 14.04 24.93
C PHE A 196 -19.08 15.28 25.18
N ALA A 197 -19.69 16.31 25.76
CA ALA A 197 -19.04 17.58 26.06
C ALA A 197 -18.89 17.76 27.57
N TYR A 198 -17.64 17.90 28.01
CA TYR A 198 -17.27 18.17 29.38
C TYR A 198 -16.62 19.55 29.46
N ASN A 199 -17.39 20.53 29.93
CA ASN A 199 -17.00 21.94 29.91
C ASN A 199 -16.60 22.43 31.31
N ASP A 200 -15.73 21.72 32.01
CA ASP A 200 -15.22 22.16 33.32
C ASP A 200 -13.70 22.11 33.42
N PRO A 201 -13.01 23.26 33.21
CA PRO A 201 -11.57 23.33 33.19
C PRO A 201 -10.90 23.04 34.55
N ASN A 202 -11.66 22.85 35.65
CA ASN A 202 -11.11 22.57 36.98
C ASN A 202 -11.51 21.20 37.54
N ALA A 203 -12.08 20.31 36.74
CA ALA A 203 -12.61 19.04 37.24
C ALA A 203 -11.51 18.02 37.56
N THR A 204 -11.61 17.39 38.73
CA THR A 204 -10.58 16.49 39.26
C THR A 204 -10.62 15.05 38.74
N GLU A 205 -11.79 14.54 38.37
CA GLU A 205 -11.98 13.21 37.79
C GLU A 205 -13.23 13.24 36.89
N SER A 206 -13.01 13.30 35.58
CA SER A 206 -14.07 13.38 34.58
C SER A 206 -14.07 12.10 33.75
N VAL A 207 -15.23 11.49 33.54
CA VAL A 207 -15.34 10.22 32.80
C VAL A 207 -16.50 10.31 31.81
N ALA A 208 -16.16 10.37 30.52
CA ALA A 208 -17.10 10.27 29.40
C ALA A 208 -16.97 8.91 28.74
N GLU A 209 -18.05 8.13 28.71
CA GLU A 209 -17.97 6.72 28.33
C GLU A 209 -19.11 6.30 27.41
N VAL A 210 -18.72 5.60 26.34
CA VAL A 210 -19.62 4.75 25.55
C VAL A 210 -19.22 3.31 25.79
N PHE A 211 -20.14 2.52 26.33
CA PHE A 211 -19.89 1.12 26.67
C PHE A 211 -20.92 0.22 25.97
N VAL A 212 -20.43 -0.65 25.07
CA VAL A 212 -21.26 -1.56 24.27
C VAL A 212 -20.78 -3.00 24.52
N GLN A 213 -21.67 -3.86 25.00
CA GLN A 213 -21.35 -5.26 25.38
C GLN A 213 -22.50 -6.21 25.06
N ASP A 214 -22.37 -7.51 25.33
CA ASP A 214 -23.47 -8.49 25.29
C ASP A 214 -24.25 -8.49 23.95
N ASN A 215 -23.55 -8.46 22.81
CA ASN A 215 -24.13 -8.36 21.46
C ASN A 215 -24.90 -7.04 21.19
N GLY A 216 -24.67 -6.00 22.00
CA GLY A 216 -25.23 -4.67 21.76
C GLY A 216 -24.75 -4.08 20.44
N VAL A 217 -25.58 -3.23 19.83
CA VAL A 217 -25.27 -2.57 18.55
C VAL A 217 -25.44 -1.07 18.67
N LEU A 218 -24.39 -0.32 18.34
CA LEU A 218 -24.42 1.14 18.19
C LEU A 218 -24.25 1.53 16.72
N THR A 219 -25.09 2.41 16.22
CA THR A 219 -24.92 3.06 14.91
C THR A 219 -25.02 4.56 15.07
N VAL A 220 -24.01 5.29 14.60
CA VAL A 220 -23.97 6.76 14.58
C VAL A 220 -23.65 7.18 13.15
N ASP A 221 -24.62 7.79 12.46
CA ASP A 221 -24.43 8.22 11.06
C ASP A 221 -23.47 9.41 10.95
N GLY A 222 -23.47 10.29 11.95
CA GLY A 222 -22.59 11.45 12.05
C GLY A 222 -21.29 11.18 12.81
N THR A 223 -20.89 12.15 13.63
CA THR A 223 -19.64 12.08 14.41
C THR A 223 -19.92 11.58 15.83
N LEU A 224 -19.13 10.62 16.30
CA LEU A 224 -18.94 10.36 17.72
C LEU A 224 -17.83 11.27 18.22
N GLU A 225 -18.19 12.25 19.03
CA GLU A 225 -17.29 13.32 19.46
C GLU A 225 -17.18 13.34 20.99
N PHE A 226 -15.95 13.26 21.49
CA PHE A 226 -15.62 13.51 22.89
C PHE A 226 -14.82 14.80 22.98
N THR A 227 -15.35 15.79 23.69
CA THR A 227 -14.65 17.05 23.99
C THR A 227 -14.54 17.18 25.50
N VAL A 228 -13.34 17.04 26.05
CA VAL A 228 -13.13 17.15 27.52
C VAL A 228 -12.13 18.25 27.81
N LEU A 229 -12.58 19.27 28.54
CA LEU A 229 -11.74 20.36 29.02
C LEU A 229 -11.43 20.15 30.51
N GLY A 230 -10.20 20.44 30.92
CA GLY A 230 -9.80 20.43 32.33
C GLY A 230 -9.28 19.12 32.87
N GLY A 231 -8.92 18.17 31.99
CA GLY A 231 -8.50 16.82 32.39
C GLY A 231 -9.63 15.80 32.55
N GLY A 232 -9.30 14.52 32.41
CA GLY A 232 -10.24 13.41 32.51
C GLY A 232 -9.97 12.23 31.58
N ARG A 233 -10.90 11.28 31.59
CA ARG A 233 -10.90 10.08 30.75
C ARG A 233 -12.07 10.12 29.79
N ALA A 234 -11.78 9.97 28.51
CA ALA A 234 -12.79 9.65 27.50
C ALA A 234 -12.54 8.22 27.02
N SER A 235 -13.59 7.39 26.99
CA SER A 235 -13.45 6.04 26.50
C SER A 235 -14.61 5.55 25.64
N LEU A 236 -14.25 4.74 24.65
CA LEU A 236 -15.19 3.91 23.91
C LEU A 236 -14.74 2.46 24.07
N THR A 237 -15.62 1.63 24.61
CA THR A 237 -15.35 0.23 24.91
C THR A 237 -16.41 -0.65 24.25
N ILE A 238 -15.95 -1.64 23.49
CA ILE A 238 -16.78 -2.61 22.77
C ILE A 238 -16.29 -4.01 23.15
N GLN A 239 -17.13 -4.79 23.81
CA GLN A 239 -16.71 -6.08 24.37
C GLN A 239 -17.60 -7.23 23.90
N GLU A 240 -17.09 -8.43 24.09
CA GLU A 240 -17.80 -9.68 23.78
C GLU A 240 -18.19 -9.70 22.30
N ASN A 241 -19.46 -9.89 21.94
CA ASN A 241 -19.91 -9.90 20.55
C ASN A 241 -20.57 -8.58 20.11
N ALA A 242 -20.31 -7.49 20.83
CA ALA A 242 -20.92 -6.19 20.53
C ALA A 242 -20.30 -5.53 19.30
N SER A 243 -21.02 -4.57 18.71
CA SER A 243 -20.55 -3.85 17.53
C SER A 243 -20.93 -2.38 17.52
N ALA A 244 -20.08 -1.55 16.91
CA ALA A 244 -20.38 -0.17 16.62
C ALA A 244 -20.01 0.19 15.17
N THR A 245 -20.89 0.96 14.51
CA THR A 245 -20.59 1.60 13.22
C THR A 245 -20.77 3.11 13.38
N VAL A 246 -19.74 3.88 13.05
CA VAL A 246 -19.70 5.32 13.30
C VAL A 246 -19.22 6.04 12.04
N GLY A 247 -19.88 7.14 11.66
CA GLY A 247 -19.46 7.98 10.54
C GLY A 247 -18.04 8.48 10.70
N ARG A 248 -17.75 9.23 11.76
CA ARG A 248 -16.41 9.73 12.12
C ARG A 248 -16.21 9.68 13.63
N ILE A 249 -14.99 9.44 14.11
CA ILE A 249 -14.67 9.51 15.53
C ILE A 249 -13.68 10.65 15.79
N ILE A 250 -13.99 11.48 16.78
CA ILE A 250 -13.13 12.56 17.26
C ILE A 250 -13.03 12.47 18.78
N PHE A 251 -11.82 12.39 19.29
CA PHE A 251 -11.50 12.68 20.68
C PHE A 251 -10.63 13.95 20.68
N ASP A 252 -11.08 14.98 21.38
CA ASP A 252 -10.36 16.23 21.57
C ASP A 252 -10.35 16.56 23.07
N LEU A 253 -9.25 16.22 23.73
CA LEU A 253 -9.10 16.40 25.17
C LEU A 253 -8.03 17.45 25.46
N GLU A 254 -8.31 18.33 26.41
CA GLU A 254 -7.41 19.35 26.91
C GLU A 254 -7.23 19.19 28.43
N GLY A 255 -6.04 18.75 28.85
CA GLY A 255 -5.62 18.73 30.24
C GLY A 255 -5.21 20.11 30.74
N ASP A 256 -5.44 20.40 32.02
CA ASP A 256 -5.07 21.69 32.62
C ASP A 256 -3.70 21.64 33.34
N SER A 257 -3.43 22.62 34.20
CA SER A 257 -2.17 22.72 34.97
C SER A 257 -2.13 21.89 36.26
N SER A 258 -3.23 21.24 36.63
CA SER A 258 -3.38 20.45 37.85
C SER A 258 -2.84 19.02 37.64
N PRO A 259 -2.06 18.47 38.60
CA PRO A 259 -1.53 17.12 38.52
C PRO A 259 -2.59 16.01 38.71
N LEU A 260 -3.85 16.37 38.93
CA LEU A 260 -4.97 15.41 39.00
C LEU A 260 -5.76 15.35 37.68
N HIS A 261 -5.43 16.19 36.70
CA HIS A 261 -6.28 16.55 35.56
C HIS A 261 -5.63 16.18 34.21
N ASP A 262 -5.16 14.93 34.10
CA ASP A 262 -4.55 14.41 32.88
C ASP A 262 -5.60 14.00 31.85
N ALA A 263 -5.32 14.19 30.56
CA ALA A 263 -6.19 13.77 29.47
C ALA A 263 -5.82 12.36 28.98
N HIS A 264 -6.70 11.38 29.27
CA HIS A 264 -6.55 10.00 28.82
C HIS A 264 -7.64 9.62 27.82
N ILE A 265 -7.23 9.16 26.65
CA ILE A 265 -8.09 8.56 25.64
C ILE A 265 -7.91 7.05 25.69
N SER A 266 -9.03 6.31 25.79
CA SER A 266 -9.01 4.85 25.77
C SER A 266 -10.00 4.27 24.77
N LEU A 267 -9.50 3.46 23.84
CA LEU A 267 -10.31 2.64 22.95
C LEU A 267 -10.03 1.16 23.23
N LEU A 268 -11.05 0.44 23.69
CA LEU A 268 -10.90 -0.97 24.04
C LEU A 268 -11.88 -1.82 23.24
N LEU A 269 -11.33 -2.76 22.47
CA LEU A 269 -12.09 -3.85 21.86
C LEU A 269 -11.66 -5.15 22.52
N ASP A 270 -12.58 -5.83 23.19
CA ASP A 270 -12.31 -7.10 23.88
C ASP A 270 -13.21 -8.23 23.34
N GLY A 271 -12.74 -9.47 23.37
CA GLY A 271 -13.48 -10.62 22.85
C GLY A 271 -13.64 -10.60 21.32
N ASN A 272 -14.87 -10.46 20.82
CA ASN A 272 -15.19 -10.40 19.39
C ASN A 272 -15.72 -9.01 18.99
N GLY A 273 -15.42 -7.96 19.77
CA GLY A 273 -15.90 -6.61 19.55
C GLY A 273 -15.55 -6.07 18.16
N GLN A 274 -16.51 -5.43 17.50
CA GLN A 274 -16.35 -4.86 16.16
C GLN A 274 -16.51 -3.34 16.17
N LEU A 275 -15.55 -2.60 15.61
CA LEU A 275 -15.68 -1.16 15.38
C LEU A 275 -15.43 -0.83 13.90
N ASN A 276 -16.44 -0.26 13.24
CA ASN A 276 -16.33 0.25 11.88
C ASN A 276 -16.43 1.78 11.87
N VAL A 277 -15.39 2.46 11.42
CA VAL A 277 -15.36 3.92 11.24
C VAL A 277 -15.42 4.22 9.75
N LEU A 278 -16.48 4.89 9.29
CA LEU A 278 -16.76 5.11 7.87
C LEU A 278 -15.98 6.28 7.25
N ALA A 279 -15.29 7.06 8.07
CA ALA A 279 -14.40 8.16 7.68
C ALA A 279 -13.15 8.15 8.57
N ASP A 280 -12.72 9.31 9.09
CA ASP A 280 -11.49 9.44 9.87
C ASP A 280 -11.67 9.08 11.36
N LEU A 281 -10.60 8.57 11.97
CA LEU A 281 -10.42 8.43 13.41
C LEU A 281 -9.35 9.43 13.87
N VAL A 282 -9.76 10.42 14.67
CA VAL A 282 -8.87 11.49 15.12
C VAL A 282 -8.83 11.52 16.65
N LEU A 283 -7.67 11.26 17.23
CA LEU A 283 -7.45 11.27 18.68
C LEU A 283 -6.43 12.35 19.02
N THR A 284 -6.88 13.40 19.68
CA THR A 284 -6.04 14.53 20.08
C THR A 284 -6.07 14.69 21.59
N SER A 285 -4.90 14.66 22.20
CA SER A 285 -4.72 14.92 23.64
C SER A 285 -3.73 16.07 23.82
N ASN A 286 -4.19 17.17 24.40
CA ASN A 286 -3.43 18.40 24.62
C ASN A 286 -3.16 18.62 26.12
N THR A 287 -2.01 19.16 26.52
CA THR A 287 -1.79 19.71 27.87
C THR A 287 -1.51 21.21 27.85
N SER A 288 -1.95 21.93 28.89
CA SER A 288 -1.59 23.33 29.12
C SER A 288 -0.14 23.51 29.64
N LEU A 289 0.45 24.69 29.36
CA LEU A 289 1.88 25.05 29.47
C LEU A 289 2.56 25.00 30.87
N ASN A 290 1.94 24.48 31.93
CA ASN A 290 2.47 24.60 33.31
C ASN A 290 2.42 23.33 34.18
N ASN A 291 2.17 22.14 33.60
CA ASN A 291 2.07 20.90 34.39
C ASN A 291 3.46 20.24 34.58
N THR A 292 3.75 19.77 35.80
CA THR A 292 5.09 19.30 36.22
C THR A 292 5.15 17.83 36.66
N ILE A 293 4.06 17.06 36.63
CA ILE A 293 4.01 15.79 37.40
C ILE A 293 3.46 14.56 36.64
N TYR A 294 2.52 14.68 35.68
CA TYR A 294 1.93 13.52 34.97
C TYR A 294 1.64 13.81 33.48
N GLY A 295 1.43 12.74 32.68
CA GLY A 295 1.39 12.80 31.22
C GLY A 295 0.07 12.34 30.59
N ASN A 296 -0.20 12.86 29.40
CA ASN A 296 -1.35 12.47 28.57
C ASN A 296 -1.08 11.16 27.84
N ASP A 297 -2.09 10.28 27.78
CA ASP A 297 -2.00 9.01 27.05
C ASP A 297 -3.13 8.81 26.05
N ILE A 298 -2.77 8.28 24.88
CA ILE A 298 -3.71 7.73 23.91
C ILE A 298 -3.46 6.22 23.89
N THR A 299 -4.43 5.45 24.39
CA THR A 299 -4.30 3.99 24.46
C THR A 299 -5.39 3.32 23.62
N ILE A 300 -4.98 2.45 22.71
CA ILE A 300 -5.86 1.58 21.95
C ILE A 300 -5.45 0.14 22.21
N THR A 301 -6.42 -0.69 22.60
CA THR A 301 -6.19 -2.12 22.84
C THR A 301 -7.25 -2.93 22.10
N LEU A 302 -6.80 -3.83 21.24
CA LEU A 302 -7.63 -4.90 20.67
C LEU A 302 -7.16 -6.22 21.27
N ASN A 303 -8.03 -6.86 22.03
CA ASN A 303 -7.73 -8.09 22.75
C ASN A 303 -8.82 -9.12 22.47
N GLY A 304 -8.63 -9.96 21.45
CA GLY A 304 -9.69 -10.87 21.06
C GLY A 304 -9.37 -11.72 19.86
N THR A 305 -9.96 -12.93 19.79
CA THR A 305 -9.81 -13.82 18.64
C THR A 305 -10.59 -13.36 17.41
N ALA A 306 -11.49 -12.40 17.56
CA ALA A 306 -12.16 -11.76 16.44
C ALA A 306 -12.34 -10.26 16.65
N ALA A 307 -11.58 -9.63 17.56
CA ALA A 307 -11.64 -8.19 17.76
C ALA A 307 -11.16 -7.48 16.48
N TYR A 308 -12.00 -6.61 15.91
CA TYR A 308 -11.74 -5.96 14.63
C TYR A 308 -12.05 -4.47 14.71
N MET A 309 -11.10 -3.65 14.25
CA MET A 309 -11.30 -2.23 14.02
C MET A 309 -10.96 -1.89 12.57
N GLY A 310 -11.94 -1.42 11.82
CA GLY A 310 -11.78 -0.97 10.44
C GLY A 310 -12.03 0.53 10.30
N VAL A 311 -11.11 1.26 9.68
CA VAL A 311 -11.21 2.71 9.43
C VAL A 311 -11.11 2.98 7.93
N GLN A 312 -12.17 3.55 7.34
CA GLN A 312 -12.24 3.84 5.90
C GLN A 312 -11.48 5.11 5.50
N GLY A 313 -11.23 6.02 6.44
CA GLY A 313 -10.44 7.23 6.26
C GLY A 313 -9.03 7.11 6.83
N ASN A 314 -8.51 8.22 7.31
CA ASN A 314 -7.21 8.30 7.97
C ASN A 314 -7.34 8.08 9.48
N VAL A 315 -6.26 7.59 10.07
CA VAL A 315 -6.07 7.52 11.51
C VAL A 315 -5.00 8.52 11.91
N VAL A 316 -5.36 9.46 12.79
CA VAL A 316 -4.44 10.50 13.27
C VAL A 316 -4.47 10.51 14.80
N PHE A 317 -3.34 10.16 15.40
CA PHE A 317 -3.10 10.28 16.83
C PHE A 317 -2.14 11.43 17.06
N THR A 318 -2.54 12.38 17.91
CA THR A 318 -1.74 13.56 18.21
C THR A 318 -1.73 13.78 19.70
N ASN A 319 -0.53 13.70 20.29
CA ASN A 319 -0.31 14.06 21.68
C ASN A 319 0.52 15.35 21.72
N ASN A 320 -0.08 16.45 22.15
CA ASN A 320 0.55 17.78 22.21
C ASN A 320 0.78 18.22 23.65
N GLY A 321 1.96 18.75 23.96
CA GLY A 321 2.17 19.56 25.17
C GLY A 321 3.46 19.32 25.96
N ASP A 322 3.67 20.17 26.97
CA ASP A 322 4.99 20.49 27.53
C ASP A 322 5.15 19.99 28.98
N VAL A 323 5.28 18.67 29.20
CA VAL A 323 5.37 18.11 30.57
C VAL A 323 6.58 17.20 30.79
N PRO A 324 7.23 17.22 31.97
CA PRO A 324 8.44 16.44 32.34
C PRO A 324 8.32 14.89 32.39
N PHE A 325 7.12 14.32 32.19
CA PHE A 325 6.81 12.88 32.41
C PHE A 325 5.98 12.29 31.24
N ALA A 326 6.00 10.95 31.11
CA ALA A 326 5.79 10.23 29.85
C ALA A 326 4.45 10.52 29.16
N LYS A 327 4.52 10.84 27.87
CA LYS A 327 3.39 11.03 26.95
C LYS A 327 3.40 9.85 26.01
N ASN A 328 2.45 8.93 26.12
CA ASN A 328 2.51 7.72 25.30
C ASN A 328 1.32 7.66 24.34
N ILE A 329 1.62 7.40 23.07
CA ILE A 329 0.64 6.84 22.15
C ILE A 329 0.90 5.33 22.13
N ILE A 330 -0.03 4.55 22.67
CA ILE A 330 0.10 3.11 22.82
C ILE A 330 -0.97 2.42 21.99
N LEU A 331 -0.55 1.53 21.10
CA LEU A 331 -1.43 0.64 20.35
C LEU A 331 -1.03 -0.80 20.61
N ASN A 332 -1.91 -1.57 21.26
CA ASN A 332 -1.66 -2.97 21.57
C ASN A 332 -2.68 -3.87 20.85
N LEU A 333 -2.18 -4.86 20.13
CA LEU A 333 -2.97 -5.91 19.54
C LEU A 333 -2.51 -7.28 20.06
N PHE A 334 -3.48 -8.11 20.43
CA PHE A 334 -3.27 -9.46 20.95
C PHE A 334 -4.14 -10.48 20.21
N LEU A 335 -3.87 -11.76 20.43
CA LEU A 335 -4.63 -12.89 19.90
C LEU A 335 -4.74 -12.86 18.36
N GLU A 336 -5.94 -12.87 17.79
CA GLU A 336 -6.18 -12.84 16.34
C GLU A 336 -6.82 -11.51 15.93
N SER A 337 -6.55 -10.44 16.70
CA SER A 337 -7.16 -9.13 16.46
C SER A 337 -6.61 -8.45 15.21
N ILE A 338 -7.46 -7.66 14.55
CA ILE A 338 -7.14 -6.98 13.29
C ILE A 338 -7.45 -5.49 13.41
N PHE A 339 -6.48 -4.66 13.05
CA PHE A 339 -6.65 -3.23 12.85
C PHE A 339 -6.36 -2.86 11.39
N GLU A 340 -7.38 -2.39 10.69
CA GLU A 340 -7.34 -2.11 9.26
C GLU A 340 -7.62 -0.63 8.98
N VAL A 341 -6.77 0.01 8.17
CA VAL A 341 -6.90 1.43 7.80
C VAL A 341 -6.76 1.58 6.29
N GLN A 342 -7.82 2.08 5.65
CA GLN A 342 -7.83 2.33 4.19
C GLN A 342 -7.02 3.56 3.79
N GLY A 343 -6.91 4.56 4.67
CA GLY A 343 -6.09 5.75 4.47
C GLY A 343 -4.69 5.63 5.08
N ASN A 344 -4.15 6.77 5.51
CA ASN A 344 -2.88 6.82 6.22
C ASN A 344 -3.07 6.60 7.73
N PHE A 345 -2.06 6.00 8.35
CA PHE A 345 -1.90 5.99 9.80
C PHE A 345 -0.82 6.99 10.18
N THR A 346 -1.10 7.88 11.12
CA THR A 346 -0.15 8.90 11.57
C THR A 346 -0.23 9.07 13.08
N ALA A 347 0.86 8.77 13.78
CA ALA A 347 1.01 9.05 15.20
C ALA A 347 2.10 10.10 15.41
N ILE A 348 1.72 11.23 16.00
CA ILE A 348 2.58 12.38 16.25
C ILE A 348 2.63 12.64 17.75
N ASN A 349 3.84 12.59 18.30
CA ASN A 349 4.11 13.07 19.65
C ASN A 349 4.88 14.40 19.56
N ALA A 350 4.20 15.48 19.93
CA ALA A 350 4.71 16.84 19.88
C ALA A 350 4.83 17.43 21.28
N SER A 351 6.05 17.84 21.65
CA SER A 351 6.36 18.59 22.86
C SER A 351 7.37 19.68 22.55
N ALA A 352 7.26 20.85 23.18
CA ALA A 352 8.20 21.95 23.04
C ALA A 352 9.35 21.87 24.07
N THR A 353 9.31 20.92 25.01
CA THR A 353 10.29 20.81 26.11
C THR A 353 11.02 19.46 26.11
N PRO A 354 12.38 19.46 26.18
CA PRO A 354 13.13 18.22 26.25
C PRO A 354 12.83 17.39 27.52
N GLN A 355 12.64 16.09 27.35
CA GLN A 355 12.29 15.09 28.35
C GLN A 355 13.45 14.13 28.60
N ASN A 356 13.69 13.77 29.86
CA ASN A 356 14.73 12.84 30.26
C ASN A 356 14.08 11.63 30.97
N ILE A 357 13.33 10.83 30.20
CA ILE A 357 12.55 9.68 30.68
C ILE A 357 12.99 8.43 29.90
N ALA A 358 12.66 7.24 30.40
CA ALA A 358 13.10 5.95 29.84
C ALA A 358 12.03 5.20 29.01
N ALA A 359 10.83 5.74 28.84
CA ALA A 359 9.71 5.08 28.14
C ALA A 359 9.60 5.57 26.67
N PRO A 360 9.15 4.72 25.72
CA PRO A 360 8.91 5.12 24.34
C PRO A 360 7.74 6.11 24.23
N ASP A 361 7.89 7.13 23.39
CA ASP A 361 6.89 8.20 23.18
C ASP A 361 5.70 7.75 22.31
N VAL A 362 5.95 6.76 21.45
CA VAL A 362 4.95 6.06 20.66
C VAL A 362 5.33 4.59 20.65
N ASP A 363 4.42 3.72 21.06
CA ASP A 363 4.64 2.28 21.24
C ASP A 363 3.54 1.48 20.55
N ILE A 364 3.91 0.76 19.49
CA ILE A 364 3.01 -0.04 18.67
C ILE A 364 3.38 -1.51 18.83
N ASN A 365 2.54 -2.27 19.50
CA ASN A 365 2.81 -3.65 19.87
C ASN A 365 1.79 -4.62 19.26
N LEU A 366 2.30 -5.62 18.55
CA LEU A 366 1.51 -6.70 17.97
C LEU A 366 2.05 -8.04 18.48
N PHE A 367 1.17 -8.84 19.07
CA PHE A 367 1.49 -10.16 19.65
C PHE A 367 0.59 -11.25 19.06
N ASP A 368 0.91 -12.51 19.38
CA ASP A 368 0.18 -13.71 18.97
C ASP A 368 0.02 -13.84 17.44
N ASN A 369 -1.19 -13.71 16.89
CA ASN A 369 -1.50 -13.76 15.46
C ASN A 369 -2.18 -12.47 14.99
N SER A 370 -1.96 -11.36 15.70
CA SER A 370 -2.62 -10.09 15.41
C SER A 370 -2.05 -9.41 14.16
N GLN A 371 -2.85 -8.51 13.57
CA GLN A 371 -2.51 -7.86 12.30
C GLN A 371 -2.82 -6.37 12.32
N ILE A 372 -1.87 -5.57 11.83
CA ILE A 372 -2.13 -4.19 11.37
C ILE A 372 -2.00 -4.16 9.86
N ILE A 373 -3.02 -3.62 9.18
CA ILE A 373 -3.07 -3.48 7.73
C ILE A 373 -3.34 -2.01 7.37
N ILE A 374 -2.37 -1.36 6.75
CA ILE A 374 -2.46 0.04 6.31
C ILE A 374 -2.36 0.12 4.80
N PHE A 375 -3.41 0.59 4.14
CA PHE A 375 -3.43 0.75 2.68
C PHE A 375 -2.73 2.04 2.21
N GLY A 376 -2.51 3.00 3.12
CA GLY A 376 -1.70 4.20 2.89
C GLY A 376 -0.31 4.14 3.54
N THR A 377 0.22 5.31 3.88
CA THR A 377 1.49 5.44 4.62
C THR A 377 1.27 5.16 6.12
N PHE A 378 2.17 4.37 6.70
CA PHE A 378 2.31 4.22 8.16
C PHE A 378 3.39 5.18 8.65
N ARG A 379 3.01 6.24 9.39
CA ARG A 379 3.91 7.29 9.84
C ARG A 379 3.94 7.42 11.36
N LEU A 380 5.14 7.42 11.92
CA LEU A 380 5.42 7.77 13.31
C LEU A 380 6.36 8.98 13.35
N GLU A 381 6.03 9.98 14.17
CA GLU A 381 6.78 11.22 14.25
C GLU A 381 6.94 11.68 15.70
N GLN A 382 8.17 11.99 16.07
CA GLN A 382 8.55 12.59 17.33
C GLN A 382 9.18 13.96 17.05
N GLN A 383 8.48 15.04 17.40
CA GLN A 383 8.92 16.42 17.12
C GLN A 383 9.81 17.00 18.24
N THR A 384 10.42 16.15 19.08
CA THR A 384 11.18 16.57 20.26
C THR A 384 12.60 15.99 20.29
N PRO A 385 13.61 16.76 20.73
CA PRO A 385 15.00 16.28 20.87
C PRO A 385 15.19 15.44 22.15
N ASN A 386 14.48 14.32 22.26
CA ASN A 386 14.48 13.43 23.41
C ASN A 386 15.11 12.07 23.11
N VAL A 387 15.59 11.40 24.16
CA VAL A 387 16.17 10.03 24.08
C VAL A 387 15.08 8.96 23.87
N ASN A 388 13.80 9.36 23.91
CA ASN A 388 12.66 8.46 23.82
C ASN A 388 12.50 7.91 22.39
N VAL A 389 12.05 6.66 22.32
CA VAL A 389 12.05 5.85 21.11
C VAL A 389 10.63 5.77 20.53
N LEU A 390 10.48 6.02 19.24
CA LEU A 390 9.36 5.51 18.46
C LEU A 390 9.56 4.01 18.29
N GLU A 391 8.74 3.19 18.94
CA GLU A 391 8.91 1.74 19.00
C GLU A 391 7.77 1.01 18.30
N VAL A 392 8.14 0.05 17.45
CA VAL A 392 7.23 -0.92 16.83
C VAL A 392 7.74 -2.31 17.16
N THR A 393 6.96 -3.08 17.91
CA THR A 393 7.26 -4.46 18.24
C THR A 393 6.25 -5.39 17.56
N VAL A 394 6.76 -6.32 16.76
CA VAL A 394 5.96 -7.39 16.14
C VAL A 394 6.52 -8.73 16.61
N ASN A 395 5.71 -9.51 17.31
CA ASN A 395 6.14 -10.75 17.96
C ASN A 395 5.26 -11.95 17.59
N ASP A 396 5.68 -13.14 17.99
CA ASP A 396 4.98 -14.41 17.78
C ASP A 396 4.74 -14.68 16.29
N ASN A 397 3.50 -14.68 15.80
CA ASN A 397 3.14 -14.77 14.38
C ASN A 397 2.43 -13.50 13.88
N ALA A 398 2.56 -12.39 14.60
CA ALA A 398 1.89 -11.14 14.27
C ALA A 398 2.46 -10.48 13.00
N GLN A 399 1.66 -9.62 12.37
CA GLN A 399 1.98 -9.06 11.05
C GLN A 399 1.68 -7.55 10.98
N LEU A 400 2.65 -6.79 10.45
CA LEU A 400 2.48 -5.39 10.06
C LEU A 400 2.60 -5.28 8.54
N LEU A 401 1.52 -4.89 7.88
CA LEU A 401 1.45 -4.66 6.44
C LEU A 401 1.20 -3.18 6.15
N ALA A 402 2.07 -2.57 5.35
CA ALA A 402 1.90 -1.23 4.80
C ALA A 402 1.99 -1.25 3.26
N GLU A 403 0.90 -0.88 2.59
CA GLU A 403 0.87 -0.73 1.13
C GLU A 403 1.51 0.60 0.67
N GLY A 404 1.66 1.57 1.58
CA GLY A 404 2.46 2.78 1.38
C GLY A 404 3.86 2.69 1.99
N ASN A 405 4.45 3.85 2.23
CA ASN A 405 5.73 3.93 2.95
C ASN A 405 5.57 3.62 4.43
N ILE A 406 6.64 3.14 5.06
CA ILE A 406 6.82 3.16 6.50
C ILE A 406 7.77 4.30 6.82
N GLU A 407 7.28 5.32 7.52
CA GLU A 407 8.01 6.55 7.79
C GLU A 407 8.16 6.73 9.30
N MET A 408 9.40 6.79 9.78
CA MET A 408 9.68 7.13 11.18
C MET A 408 10.67 8.29 11.22
N SER A 409 10.33 9.30 12.02
CA SER A 409 11.15 10.50 12.16
C SER A 409 11.28 10.90 13.61
N SER A 410 12.52 11.08 14.05
CA SER A 410 12.87 11.59 15.37
C SER A 410 13.92 12.68 15.22
N GLU A 411 14.00 13.60 16.17
CA GLU A 411 15.08 14.58 16.26
C GLU A 411 16.39 13.95 16.80
N THR A 412 16.38 12.69 17.28
CA THR A 412 17.56 11.99 17.80
C THR A 412 17.92 10.72 17.02
N THR A 413 19.22 10.39 17.02
CA THR A 413 19.75 9.27 16.20
C THR A 413 19.39 7.87 16.68
N LEU A 414 18.83 7.76 17.89
CA LEU A 414 18.40 6.51 18.52
C LEU A 414 16.88 6.43 18.70
N GLY A 415 16.13 7.42 18.20
CA GLY A 415 14.70 7.60 18.48
C GLY A 415 13.74 6.77 17.63
N CYS A 416 14.19 5.79 16.84
CA CYS A 416 13.33 4.93 16.04
C CYS A 416 13.76 3.47 16.16
N ARG A 417 12.84 2.57 16.49
CA ARG A 417 13.06 1.12 16.57
C ARG A 417 11.89 0.30 16.03
N ILE A 418 12.22 -0.71 15.24
CA ILE A 418 11.35 -1.78 14.75
C ILE A 418 11.99 -3.11 15.19
N SER A 419 11.29 -3.84 16.04
CA SER A 419 11.70 -5.12 16.61
C SER A 419 10.81 -6.23 16.07
N LEU A 420 11.39 -7.11 15.26
CA LEU A 420 10.73 -8.29 14.70
C LEU A 420 11.25 -9.55 15.41
N LEU A 421 10.36 -10.24 16.10
CA LEU A 421 10.66 -11.37 16.98
C LEU A 421 9.93 -12.65 16.49
N ASP A 422 10.38 -13.82 16.94
CA ASP A 422 9.77 -15.13 16.64
C ASP A 422 9.42 -15.35 15.15
N ASN A 423 8.19 -15.63 14.75
CA ASN A 423 7.76 -15.80 13.36
C ASN A 423 7.06 -14.56 12.78
N SER A 424 7.29 -13.38 13.37
CA SER A 424 6.66 -12.12 12.95
C SER A 424 6.95 -11.75 11.50
N ARG A 425 6.05 -10.94 10.92
CA ARG A 425 6.17 -10.48 9.53
C ARG A 425 6.05 -8.97 9.41
N LEU A 426 6.96 -8.37 8.64
CA LEU A 426 6.90 -7.00 8.18
C LEU A 426 6.78 -6.99 6.65
N GLU A 427 5.70 -6.41 6.13
CA GLU A 427 5.40 -6.37 4.70
C GLU A 427 5.29 -4.92 4.24
N MET A 428 6.07 -4.55 3.23
CA MET A 428 6.08 -3.19 2.69
C MET A 428 5.97 -3.18 1.17
N ALA A 429 5.01 -2.41 0.65
CA ALA A 429 4.92 -2.11 -0.79
C ALA A 429 5.53 -0.76 -1.17
N GLY A 430 5.64 0.18 -0.22
CA GLY A 430 6.45 1.39 -0.34
C GLY A 430 7.86 1.25 0.25
N ASP A 431 8.52 2.37 0.50
CA ASP A 431 9.87 2.41 1.08
C ASP A 431 9.86 2.54 2.60
N LEU A 432 10.91 2.01 3.24
CA LEU A 432 11.24 2.33 4.62
C LEU A 432 12.05 3.64 4.67
N VAL A 433 11.47 4.68 5.25
CA VAL A 433 12.06 6.02 5.39
C VAL A 433 12.31 6.30 6.87
N LEU A 434 13.58 6.30 7.27
CA LEU A 434 14.01 6.65 8.61
C LEU A 434 14.75 7.99 8.57
N GLN A 435 14.21 9.02 9.21
CA GLN A 435 14.85 10.34 9.31
C GLN A 435 15.66 10.44 10.61
N ASN A 436 16.88 10.95 10.49
CA ASN A 436 17.87 11.13 11.57
C ASN A 436 18.28 9.86 12.33
N ALA A 437 17.72 8.68 12.07
CA ALA A 437 18.10 7.44 12.73
C ALA A 437 19.19 6.65 11.97
N SER A 438 20.06 5.96 12.72
CA SER A 438 20.93 4.93 12.13
C SER A 438 20.10 3.67 11.84
N ILE A 439 19.93 3.31 10.56
CA ILE A 439 19.10 2.14 10.17
C ILE A 439 19.56 0.85 10.86
N ALA A 440 20.88 0.65 10.99
CA ALA A 440 21.45 -0.54 11.63
C ALA A 440 21.08 -0.70 13.11
N ALA A 441 20.74 0.40 13.79
CA ALA A 441 20.26 0.39 15.17
C ALA A 441 18.73 0.44 15.27
N ALA A 442 18.07 0.79 14.17
CA ALA A 442 16.62 1.03 14.13
C ALA A 442 15.82 -0.20 13.75
N VAL A 443 16.36 -1.15 12.99
CA VAL A 443 15.63 -2.38 12.64
C VAL A 443 16.39 -3.60 13.14
N SER A 444 15.72 -4.43 13.93
CA SER A 444 16.24 -5.71 14.40
C SER A 444 15.26 -6.84 14.10
N SER A 445 15.76 -7.93 13.54
CA SER A 445 15.00 -9.16 13.30
C SER A 445 15.73 -10.34 13.95
N VAL A 446 15.02 -11.15 14.75
CA VAL A 446 15.53 -12.37 15.39
C VAL A 446 14.52 -13.52 15.25
N GLY A 447 14.88 -14.71 15.73
CA GLY A 447 14.02 -15.89 15.61
C GLY A 447 13.92 -16.36 14.16
N ASN A 448 12.71 -16.37 13.62
CA ASN A 448 12.33 -16.71 12.25
C ASN A 448 11.53 -15.56 11.58
N ALA A 449 11.81 -14.32 11.99
CA ALA A 449 11.12 -13.13 11.49
C ALA A 449 11.38 -12.92 9.99
N THR A 450 10.36 -12.41 9.28
CA THR A 450 10.40 -12.22 7.82
C THR A 450 10.12 -10.78 7.43
N ILE A 451 10.95 -10.23 6.55
CA ILE A 451 10.73 -8.94 5.91
C ILE A 451 10.45 -9.17 4.42
N GLU A 452 9.28 -8.75 3.96
CA GLU A 452 8.86 -8.85 2.56
C GLU A 452 8.80 -7.47 1.89
N TYR A 453 9.46 -7.34 0.74
CA TYR A 453 9.32 -6.22 -0.18
C TYR A 453 8.40 -6.61 -1.35
N ARG A 454 7.20 -6.02 -1.40
CA ARG A 454 6.08 -6.43 -2.28
C ARG A 454 5.51 -5.31 -3.16
N GLY A 455 6.33 -4.32 -3.47
CA GLY A 455 5.91 -3.11 -4.18
C GLY A 455 5.51 -3.32 -5.65
N LEU A 456 4.95 -2.24 -6.22
CA LEU A 456 4.64 -2.11 -7.66
C LEU A 456 5.56 -1.10 -8.36
N THR A 457 6.43 -0.43 -7.59
CA THR A 457 7.47 0.50 -8.05
C THR A 457 8.82 0.03 -7.50
N THR A 458 9.93 0.52 -8.07
CA THR A 458 11.27 0.25 -7.52
C THR A 458 11.32 0.61 -6.03
N GLN A 459 11.79 -0.33 -5.20
CA GLN A 459 11.92 -0.17 -3.75
C GLN A 459 13.39 -0.11 -3.33
N THR A 460 13.67 0.65 -2.27
CA THR A 460 15.01 0.78 -1.71
C THR A 460 15.28 -0.28 -0.64
N ILE A 461 16.30 -1.12 -0.83
CA ILE A 461 16.78 -2.07 0.18
C ILE A 461 17.85 -1.37 1.03
N ARG A 462 17.48 -1.08 2.29
CA ARG A 462 18.28 -0.28 3.23
C ARG A 462 18.57 -0.99 4.56
N ILE A 463 17.83 -2.03 4.91
CA ILE A 463 18.02 -2.74 6.19
C ILE A 463 19.28 -3.62 6.04
N PRO A 464 20.28 -3.49 6.91
CA PRO A 464 21.56 -4.18 6.70
C PRO A 464 21.54 -5.67 7.09
N LYS A 465 20.54 -6.11 7.86
CA LYS A 465 20.49 -7.48 8.41
C LYS A 465 19.08 -8.02 8.36
N TYR A 466 18.96 -9.24 7.86
CA TYR A 466 17.71 -9.99 7.75
C TYR A 466 17.89 -11.40 8.32
N VAL A 467 16.85 -11.91 8.97
CA VAL A 467 16.73 -13.37 9.20
C VAL A 467 16.23 -14.03 7.93
N ASN A 468 14.99 -13.70 7.54
CA ASN A 468 14.39 -14.07 6.26
C ASN A 468 14.09 -12.81 5.45
N LEU A 469 14.45 -12.82 4.16
CA LEU A 469 14.18 -11.76 3.20
C LEU A 469 13.35 -12.31 2.04
N GLU A 470 12.18 -11.71 1.79
CA GLU A 470 11.33 -12.05 0.65
C GLU A 470 11.27 -10.89 -0.34
N LEU A 471 11.57 -11.19 -1.61
CA LEU A 471 11.58 -10.24 -2.73
C LEU A 471 10.41 -10.59 -3.66
N ASN A 472 9.30 -9.88 -3.55
CA ASN A 472 8.04 -10.10 -4.26
C ASN A 472 7.51 -8.82 -4.97
N ASN A 473 8.38 -8.05 -5.58
CA ASN A 473 8.03 -6.78 -6.22
C ASN A 473 7.84 -6.99 -7.72
N THR A 474 6.64 -6.67 -8.20
CA THR A 474 6.22 -6.90 -9.59
C THR A 474 6.41 -5.67 -10.50
N SER A 475 7.17 -4.68 -10.04
CA SER A 475 7.55 -3.54 -10.86
C SER A 475 8.28 -3.99 -12.13
N ASN A 476 8.11 -3.22 -13.21
CA ASN A 476 8.54 -3.59 -14.55
C ASN A 476 9.99 -4.12 -14.58
N ILE A 477 10.15 -5.36 -15.07
CA ILE A 477 11.40 -6.14 -15.15
C ILE A 477 12.54 -5.38 -15.88
N LEU A 478 12.21 -4.33 -16.64
CA LEU A 478 13.18 -3.49 -17.34
C LEU A 478 13.93 -2.47 -16.45
N ASN A 479 13.46 -2.17 -15.23
CA ASN A 479 13.91 -1.01 -14.43
C ASN A 479 14.48 -1.34 -13.05
N HIS A 480 14.90 -2.59 -12.78
CA HIS A 480 15.31 -3.08 -11.45
C HIS A 480 14.23 -2.86 -10.39
N ALA A 481 13.72 -3.96 -9.83
CA ALA A 481 12.65 -3.85 -8.82
C ALA A 481 13.19 -3.35 -7.47
N TYR A 482 14.50 -3.52 -7.24
CA TYR A 482 15.15 -3.14 -6.01
C TYR A 482 16.45 -2.42 -6.26
N GLU A 483 16.69 -1.36 -5.50
CA GLU A 483 17.98 -0.66 -5.45
C GLU A 483 18.57 -0.77 -4.04
N MET A 484 19.80 -1.28 -3.93
CA MET A 484 20.50 -1.34 -2.66
C MET A 484 21.22 -0.02 -2.37
N VAL A 485 21.22 0.37 -1.09
CA VAL A 485 21.94 1.56 -0.60
C VAL A 485 22.99 1.25 0.48
N SER A 486 23.13 -0.03 0.82
CA SER A 486 24.12 -0.55 1.76
C SER A 486 24.34 -2.04 1.52
N ASP A 487 25.44 -2.58 2.04
CA ASP A 487 25.60 -4.03 2.17
C ASP A 487 24.48 -4.61 3.03
N ILE A 488 24.04 -5.81 2.68
CA ILE A 488 23.03 -6.56 3.43
C ILE A 488 23.54 -7.96 3.76
N SER A 489 23.07 -8.50 4.87
CA SER A 489 23.30 -9.89 5.24
C SER A 489 21.99 -10.61 5.56
N VAL A 490 21.87 -11.86 5.14
CA VAL A 490 20.72 -12.73 5.37
C VAL A 490 21.18 -13.99 6.10
N SER A 491 20.56 -14.33 7.24
CA SER A 491 21.01 -15.46 8.06
C SER A 491 20.33 -16.79 7.78
N ASN A 492 19.11 -16.80 7.22
CA ASN A 492 18.35 -18.04 7.01
C ASN A 492 17.89 -18.23 5.56
N VAL A 493 16.99 -17.40 5.03
CA VAL A 493 16.54 -17.54 3.63
C VAL A 493 16.41 -16.21 2.91
N ILE A 494 16.88 -16.18 1.67
CA ILE A 494 16.53 -15.13 0.69
C ILE A 494 15.66 -15.75 -0.40
N SER A 495 14.42 -15.26 -0.53
CA SER A 495 13.43 -15.78 -1.47
C SER A 495 13.24 -14.80 -2.62
N PHE A 496 13.50 -15.25 -3.84
CA PHE A 496 13.25 -14.50 -5.07
C PHE A 496 11.91 -14.90 -5.67
N PHE A 497 10.85 -14.17 -5.37
CA PHE A 497 9.55 -14.37 -6.01
C PHE A 497 9.46 -13.57 -7.31
N GLU A 498 9.79 -12.28 -7.28
CA GLU A 498 9.73 -11.36 -8.41
C GLU A 498 10.78 -10.25 -8.29
N GLY A 499 11.29 -9.76 -9.42
CA GLY A 499 12.11 -8.56 -9.49
C GLY A 499 13.63 -8.77 -9.38
N ILE A 500 14.39 -7.93 -10.11
CA ILE A 500 15.86 -7.92 -10.12
C ILE A 500 16.38 -6.92 -9.08
N VAL A 501 17.39 -7.34 -8.31
CA VAL A 501 18.09 -6.49 -7.33
C VAL A 501 19.30 -5.83 -7.98
N LEU A 502 19.32 -4.50 -8.08
CA LEU A 502 20.50 -3.72 -8.42
C LEU A 502 21.32 -3.45 -7.17
N ALA A 503 22.40 -4.22 -6.99
CA ALA A 503 23.28 -4.06 -5.83
C ALA A 503 24.36 -2.98 -6.03
N GLY A 504 24.70 -2.65 -7.28
CA GLY A 504 25.74 -1.66 -7.59
C GLY A 504 27.12 -2.11 -7.08
N ASP A 505 27.70 -1.32 -6.17
CA ASP A 505 28.94 -1.63 -5.45
C ASP A 505 28.70 -2.30 -4.09
N PHE A 506 27.45 -2.42 -3.66
CA PHE A 506 27.07 -3.10 -2.43
C PHE A 506 27.02 -4.62 -2.61
N LYS A 507 27.02 -5.31 -1.48
CA LYS A 507 27.09 -6.76 -1.39
C LYS A 507 25.89 -7.37 -0.68
N VAL A 508 25.41 -8.49 -1.21
CA VAL A 508 24.47 -9.40 -0.53
C VAL A 508 25.26 -10.56 0.07
N THR A 509 25.29 -10.70 1.39
CA THR A 509 25.94 -11.82 2.10
C THR A 509 24.90 -12.79 2.63
N LEU A 510 24.96 -14.06 2.23
CA LEU A 510 24.16 -15.15 2.81
C LEU A 510 25.03 -15.95 3.79
N PHE A 511 24.63 -16.03 5.06
CA PHE A 511 25.42 -16.71 6.09
C PHE A 511 25.47 -18.24 5.93
N ASP A 512 26.33 -18.89 6.71
CA ASP A 512 26.43 -20.34 6.73
C ASP A 512 25.10 -20.99 7.15
N GLY A 513 24.73 -22.08 6.49
CA GLY A 513 23.39 -22.70 6.61
C GLY A 513 22.24 -21.96 5.91
N GLY A 514 22.43 -20.71 5.48
CA GLY A 514 21.42 -19.95 4.75
C GLY A 514 21.14 -20.51 3.35
N THR A 515 19.90 -20.33 2.86
CA THR A 515 19.41 -20.88 1.59
C THR A 515 18.82 -19.83 0.66
N VAL A 516 18.76 -20.15 -0.63
CA VAL A 516 18.06 -19.36 -1.66
C VAL A 516 16.78 -20.09 -2.04
N ALA A 517 15.65 -19.38 -2.08
CA ALA A 517 14.35 -19.91 -2.49
C ALA A 517 13.75 -19.12 -3.67
N GLY A 518 12.66 -19.63 -4.24
CA GLY A 518 11.89 -18.92 -5.29
C GLY A 518 12.39 -19.13 -6.73
N THR A 519 13.45 -19.90 -6.97
CA THR A 519 13.97 -20.25 -8.32
C THR A 519 14.38 -19.02 -9.16
N PRO A 520 15.53 -18.40 -8.88
CA PRO A 520 16.09 -17.30 -9.64
C PRO A 520 16.10 -17.53 -11.17
N ASN A 521 15.90 -16.47 -11.95
CA ASN A 521 15.88 -16.47 -13.42
C ASN A 521 16.08 -15.05 -13.98
N ASP A 522 15.95 -14.85 -15.29
CA ASP A 522 16.16 -13.55 -15.95
C ASP A 522 15.32 -12.40 -15.36
N GLY A 523 14.15 -12.68 -14.79
CA GLY A 523 13.30 -11.68 -14.12
C GLY A 523 13.59 -11.48 -12.63
N ARG A 524 14.43 -12.33 -12.01
CA ARG A 524 14.67 -12.33 -10.56
C ARG A 524 16.03 -12.91 -10.18
N HIS A 525 16.98 -12.02 -9.92
CA HIS A 525 18.34 -12.34 -9.50
C HIS A 525 19.01 -11.07 -8.95
N VAL A 526 20.26 -11.21 -8.49
CA VAL A 526 21.10 -10.08 -8.04
C VAL A 526 22.04 -9.64 -9.15
N GLU A 527 21.98 -8.35 -9.51
CA GLU A 527 22.98 -7.68 -10.33
C GLU A 527 24.00 -6.96 -9.44
N GLY A 528 25.06 -7.68 -9.07
CA GLY A 528 26.19 -7.15 -8.29
C GLY A 528 26.90 -8.24 -7.49
N TYR A 529 27.51 -7.86 -6.37
CA TYR A 529 28.29 -8.78 -5.54
C TYR A 529 27.36 -9.62 -4.66
N PHE A 530 27.57 -10.94 -4.70
CA PHE A 530 26.90 -11.90 -3.83
C PHE A 530 27.94 -12.76 -3.13
N GLU A 531 27.87 -12.85 -1.81
CA GLU A 531 28.76 -13.64 -0.97
C GLU A 531 28.01 -14.75 -0.26
N LYS A 532 28.54 -15.96 -0.31
CA LYS A 532 28.11 -17.07 0.53
C LYS A 532 29.16 -17.30 1.60
N ALA A 533 28.79 -17.14 2.86
CA ALA A 533 29.61 -17.59 3.98
C ALA A 533 29.38 -19.08 4.22
N GLY A 534 30.42 -19.76 4.70
CA GLY A 534 30.41 -21.22 4.86
C GLY A 534 30.92 -21.96 3.62
N PHE A 535 31.12 -23.27 3.79
CA PHE A 535 31.80 -24.16 2.84
C PHE A 535 30.83 -25.21 2.25
N SER A 536 29.62 -24.81 1.87
CA SER A 536 28.67 -25.67 1.16
C SER A 536 28.75 -25.45 -0.34
N ASP A 537 28.48 -26.49 -1.12
CA ASP A 537 28.17 -26.33 -2.54
C ASP A 537 27.06 -25.28 -2.69
N PHE A 538 27.23 -24.34 -3.61
CA PHE A 538 26.31 -23.21 -3.73
C PHE A 538 26.23 -22.69 -5.16
N GLU A 539 25.00 -22.43 -5.60
CA GLU A 539 24.72 -21.74 -6.86
C GLU A 539 24.32 -20.29 -6.56
N PHE A 540 25.13 -19.35 -7.04
CA PHE A 540 24.98 -17.93 -6.77
C PHE A 540 23.88 -17.35 -7.67
N PRO A 541 22.85 -16.68 -7.10
CA PRO A 541 21.71 -16.18 -7.85
C PRO A 541 22.02 -14.82 -8.51
N ILE A 542 23.04 -14.77 -9.36
CA ILE A 542 23.59 -13.53 -9.93
C ILE A 542 23.32 -13.40 -11.42
N GLY A 543 23.43 -12.17 -11.94
CA GLY A 543 23.26 -11.84 -13.35
C GLY A 543 23.72 -10.42 -13.68
N ALA A 544 23.49 -9.98 -14.92
CA ALA A 544 23.76 -8.62 -15.37
C ALA A 544 22.94 -8.26 -16.61
N ASN A 545 22.46 -7.02 -16.69
CA ASN A 545 21.70 -6.47 -17.80
C ASN A 545 20.40 -7.25 -18.11
N GLY A 546 19.70 -7.70 -17.06
CA GLY A 546 18.45 -8.46 -17.16
C GLY A 546 18.64 -9.94 -17.50
N VAL A 547 19.87 -10.46 -17.39
CA VAL A 547 20.19 -11.82 -17.79
C VAL A 547 20.81 -12.57 -16.62
N TYR A 548 20.16 -13.66 -16.24
CA TYR A 548 20.57 -14.53 -15.14
C TYR A 548 21.74 -15.42 -15.55
N ARG A 549 22.82 -15.37 -14.77
CA ARG A 549 24.08 -16.07 -15.05
C ARG A 549 24.65 -16.66 -13.78
N PRO A 550 24.04 -17.76 -13.30
CA PRO A 550 24.49 -18.38 -12.06
C PRO A 550 25.93 -18.85 -12.18
N TYR A 551 26.64 -18.69 -11.07
CA TYR A 551 27.94 -19.30 -10.86
C TYR A 551 27.75 -20.40 -9.82
N TYR A 552 28.26 -21.60 -10.08
CA TYR A 552 28.22 -22.68 -9.09
C TYR A 552 29.61 -22.96 -8.56
N ALA A 553 29.73 -23.00 -7.23
CA ALA A 553 30.94 -23.40 -6.53
C ALA A 553 30.71 -24.78 -5.88
N GLU A 554 31.41 -25.80 -6.37
CA GLU A 554 31.51 -27.09 -5.69
C GLU A 554 32.70 -27.07 -4.75
N ASN A 555 32.50 -27.48 -3.50
CA ASN A 555 33.55 -27.50 -2.49
C ASN A 555 34.37 -28.79 -2.57
N ILE A 556 35.71 -28.67 -2.59
CA ILE A 556 36.65 -29.78 -2.64
C ILE A 556 37.67 -29.63 -1.50
N ASN A 557 37.40 -30.28 -0.37
CA ASN A 557 38.22 -30.28 0.86
C ASN A 557 38.18 -28.95 1.65
N PRO A 558 37.16 -28.73 2.51
CA PRO A 558 37.11 -27.56 3.37
C PRO A 558 38.29 -27.53 4.33
N LEU A 559 38.98 -26.39 4.41
CA LEU A 559 39.93 -26.11 5.48
C LEU A 559 39.20 -25.58 6.71
N PRO A 560 39.75 -25.77 7.92
CA PRO A 560 39.15 -25.24 9.14
C PRO A 560 39.22 -23.70 9.14
N GLY A 561 38.05 -23.04 9.10
CA GLY A 561 37.92 -21.57 9.07
C GLY A 561 36.46 -21.09 8.97
N SER A 562 36.25 -19.78 8.90
CA SER A 562 34.97 -19.13 8.54
C SER A 562 35.07 -18.62 7.09
N PRO A 563 35.01 -19.53 6.10
CA PRO A 563 35.18 -19.18 4.70
C PRO A 563 34.06 -18.31 4.17
N SER A 564 34.33 -17.61 3.09
CA SER A 564 33.33 -17.08 2.19
C SER A 564 33.84 -17.09 0.76
N ILE A 565 32.88 -17.20 -0.17
CA ILE A 565 33.11 -16.99 -1.60
C ILE A 565 32.20 -15.85 -2.03
N GLU A 566 32.79 -14.81 -2.60
CA GLU A 566 32.13 -13.65 -3.17
C GLU A 566 32.23 -13.72 -4.69
N VAL A 567 31.12 -13.52 -5.38
CA VAL A 567 31.03 -13.63 -6.83
C VAL A 567 30.26 -12.44 -7.41
N LYS A 568 30.72 -11.94 -8.56
CA LYS A 568 30.00 -11.00 -9.40
C LYS A 568 30.16 -11.36 -10.86
N TYR A 569 29.05 -11.34 -11.60
CA TYR A 569 29.04 -11.54 -13.04
C TYR A 569 29.10 -10.20 -13.78
N PHE A 570 29.90 -10.16 -14.85
CA PHE A 570 29.98 -9.04 -15.77
C PHE A 570 29.73 -9.52 -17.20
N ASN A 571 28.66 -9.01 -17.81
CA ASN A 571 28.44 -9.12 -19.26
C ASN A 571 29.24 -8.03 -19.98
N LYS A 572 30.58 -8.14 -19.90
CA LYS A 572 31.56 -7.23 -20.50
C LYS A 572 32.83 -7.99 -20.85
N ASN A 573 33.60 -7.45 -21.80
CA ASN A 573 34.95 -7.95 -22.10
C ASN A 573 35.82 -7.96 -20.81
N PRO A 574 36.51 -9.06 -20.49
CA PRO A 574 37.38 -9.14 -19.31
C PRO A 574 38.34 -7.95 -19.16
N SER A 575 39.00 -7.53 -20.25
CA SER A 575 39.96 -6.41 -20.24
C SER A 575 39.35 -5.05 -19.88
N SER A 576 38.01 -4.93 -19.89
CA SER A 576 37.28 -3.75 -19.42
C SER A 576 36.92 -3.79 -17.93
N VAL A 577 37.09 -4.95 -17.29
CA VAL A 577 36.76 -5.20 -15.88
C VAL A 577 38.03 -5.35 -15.05
N CYS A 578 39.06 -6.04 -15.57
CA CYS A 578 40.34 -6.26 -14.92
C CYS A 578 41.54 -5.88 -15.80
N VAL A 579 42.72 -5.79 -15.18
CA VAL A 579 44.01 -5.70 -15.90
C VAL A 579 44.40 -7.10 -16.39
N CYS A 580 43.59 -7.65 -17.27
CA CYS A 580 43.67 -9.02 -17.76
C CYS A 580 43.60 -8.97 -19.30
N ASP A 581 44.73 -9.24 -19.96
CA ASP A 581 44.85 -9.20 -21.42
C ASP A 581 44.54 -10.59 -21.98
N GLU A 582 43.48 -10.72 -22.77
CA GLU A 582 43.05 -11.98 -23.38
C GLU A 582 44.08 -12.58 -24.37
N THR A 583 45.07 -11.79 -24.80
CA THR A 583 46.15 -12.29 -25.66
C THR A 583 47.23 -13.03 -24.86
N LEU A 584 47.37 -12.72 -23.57
CA LEU A 584 48.30 -13.38 -22.63
C LEU A 584 47.63 -14.63 -22.08
N LYS A 585 47.96 -15.79 -22.64
CA LYS A 585 47.40 -17.08 -22.26
C LYS A 585 48.42 -18.20 -22.40
N GLU A 586 48.28 -19.22 -21.58
CA GLU A 586 49.14 -20.40 -21.65
C GLU A 586 48.90 -21.20 -22.96
N PRO A 587 49.87 -22.03 -23.40
CA PRO A 587 49.78 -22.72 -24.69
C PRO A 587 48.60 -23.69 -24.85
N SER A 588 48.02 -24.19 -23.75
CA SER A 588 46.83 -25.07 -23.75
C SER A 588 45.57 -24.33 -24.21
N LEU A 589 45.51 -23.01 -24.01
CA LEU A 589 44.38 -22.18 -24.41
C LEU A 589 44.58 -21.63 -25.82
N PHE A 590 43.68 -22.00 -26.72
CA PHE A 590 43.60 -21.41 -28.06
C PHE A 590 42.87 -20.06 -28.04
N LYS A 591 41.83 -19.92 -27.21
CA LYS A 591 41.00 -18.71 -27.10
C LYS A 591 40.53 -18.47 -25.66
N VAL A 592 40.32 -17.20 -25.31
CA VAL A 592 39.64 -16.72 -24.10
C VAL A 592 38.46 -15.85 -24.52
N SER A 593 37.32 -15.96 -23.85
CA SER A 593 36.11 -15.19 -24.14
C SER A 593 36.32 -13.69 -23.95
N GLN A 594 35.76 -12.93 -24.87
CA GLN A 594 35.78 -11.47 -24.87
C GLN A 594 34.41 -10.85 -24.51
N LYS A 595 33.43 -11.66 -24.11
CA LYS A 595 32.05 -11.20 -23.87
C LYS A 595 31.68 -11.08 -22.40
N GLU A 596 32.23 -11.93 -21.55
CA GLU A 596 31.82 -12.00 -20.14
C GLU A 596 32.94 -12.45 -19.22
N VAL A 597 32.81 -12.14 -17.93
CA VAL A 597 33.77 -12.54 -16.89
C VAL A 597 33.07 -12.62 -15.53
N TRP A 598 33.49 -13.58 -14.71
CA TRP A 598 33.13 -13.68 -13.30
C TRP A 598 34.31 -13.23 -12.45
N SER A 599 34.07 -12.28 -11.55
CA SER A 599 34.98 -11.99 -10.45
C SER A 599 34.67 -12.94 -9.31
N VAL A 600 35.67 -13.64 -8.80
CA VAL A 600 35.55 -14.57 -7.68
C VAL A 600 36.59 -14.20 -6.63
N ALA A 601 36.17 -13.90 -5.42
CA ALA A 601 37.06 -13.65 -4.29
C ALA A 601 36.74 -14.63 -3.15
N THR A 602 37.77 -15.02 -2.40
CA THR A 602 37.59 -15.83 -1.20
C THR A 602 38.56 -15.41 -0.10
N ASN A 603 38.12 -15.56 1.14
CA ASN A 603 38.92 -15.32 2.34
C ASN A 603 39.66 -16.61 2.83
N ASP A 604 39.57 -17.71 2.08
CA ASP A 604 40.18 -19.00 2.40
C ASP A 604 41.04 -19.52 1.22
N ILE A 605 41.99 -20.40 1.51
CA ILE A 605 42.83 -21.14 0.54
C ILE A 605 42.25 -22.51 0.16
N GLY A 606 41.05 -22.87 0.66
CA GLY A 606 40.36 -24.11 0.29
C GLY A 606 40.13 -24.25 -1.21
N ASN A 607 40.11 -25.50 -1.71
CA ASN A 607 39.92 -25.74 -3.14
C ASN A 607 38.43 -25.75 -3.47
N PHE A 608 38.06 -25.12 -4.57
CA PHE A 608 36.71 -25.24 -5.13
C PHE A 608 36.79 -25.57 -6.62
N ARG A 609 35.68 -26.09 -7.17
CA ARG A 609 35.51 -26.25 -8.60
C ARG A 609 34.46 -25.26 -9.09
N PRO A 610 34.84 -24.31 -9.95
CA PRO A 610 33.90 -23.38 -10.54
C PRO A 610 33.07 -24.08 -11.61
N ARG A 611 31.80 -23.71 -11.74
CA ARG A 611 30.97 -24.03 -12.89
C ARG A 611 30.33 -22.76 -13.41
N LEU A 612 30.66 -22.44 -14.66
CA LEU A 612 30.18 -21.25 -15.36
C LEU A 612 28.97 -21.61 -16.22
N SER A 613 27.92 -20.79 -16.17
CA SER A 613 26.73 -20.94 -17.02
C SER A 613 26.82 -20.09 -18.28
N TRP A 614 26.29 -20.58 -19.40
CA TRP A 614 26.20 -19.86 -20.67
C TRP A 614 24.76 -19.81 -21.17
N ALA A 615 24.43 -18.78 -21.96
CA ALA A 615 23.24 -18.79 -22.83
C ALA A 615 23.50 -17.93 -24.08
N ASP A 616 22.49 -17.58 -24.89
CA ASP A 616 22.63 -17.02 -26.26
C ASP A 616 23.61 -15.84 -26.44
N ILE A 617 23.84 -15.06 -25.38
CA ILE A 617 24.76 -13.91 -25.40
C ILE A 617 26.23 -14.30 -25.15
N SER A 618 26.49 -15.52 -24.68
CA SER A 618 27.81 -16.02 -24.27
C SER A 618 28.71 -16.34 -25.47
N ASP A 619 30.03 -16.26 -25.27
CA ASP A 619 31.04 -16.58 -26.30
C ASP A 619 31.31 -18.10 -26.36
N VAL A 620 30.24 -18.87 -26.56
CA VAL A 620 30.23 -20.33 -26.64
C VAL A 620 29.66 -20.74 -27.99
N SER A 621 30.22 -21.75 -28.66
CA SER A 621 29.68 -22.21 -29.95
C SER A 621 28.24 -22.72 -29.84
N SER A 622 27.43 -22.54 -30.90
CA SER A 622 26.12 -23.20 -31.06
C SER A 622 26.19 -24.66 -31.45
N VAL A 623 27.37 -25.14 -31.83
CA VAL A 623 27.58 -26.50 -32.30
C VAL A 623 27.98 -27.39 -31.12
N LEU A 624 27.20 -28.44 -30.87
CA LEU A 624 27.40 -29.33 -29.72
C LEU A 624 28.80 -29.97 -29.64
N LEU A 625 29.35 -30.38 -30.80
CA LEU A 625 30.67 -31.02 -30.85
C LEU A 625 31.81 -30.05 -30.51
N GLU A 626 31.62 -28.77 -30.82
CA GLU A 626 32.58 -27.70 -30.58
C GLU A 626 32.63 -27.28 -29.10
N ARG A 627 31.52 -27.50 -28.38
CA ARG A 627 31.46 -27.28 -26.93
C ARG A 627 32.32 -28.26 -26.16
N LEU A 628 32.66 -29.43 -26.73
CA LEU A 628 33.54 -30.41 -26.09
C LEU A 628 34.96 -29.88 -25.88
N ASP A 629 35.33 -28.75 -26.50
CA ASP A 629 36.63 -28.09 -26.31
C ASP A 629 36.52 -26.85 -25.41
N LEU A 630 35.37 -26.63 -24.75
CA LEU A 630 35.12 -25.50 -23.85
C LEU A 630 35.74 -25.76 -22.47
N VAL A 631 36.58 -24.86 -22.00
CA VAL A 631 37.22 -24.93 -20.68
C VAL A 631 36.86 -23.69 -19.85
N VAL A 632 37.09 -23.76 -18.54
CA VAL A 632 37.13 -22.55 -17.71
C VAL A 632 38.51 -21.93 -17.83
N ALA A 633 38.61 -20.70 -18.34
CA ALA A 633 39.84 -19.92 -18.33
C ALA A 633 39.92 -19.10 -17.03
N ILE A 634 41.08 -19.13 -16.36
CA ILE A 634 41.27 -18.46 -15.08
C ILE A 634 42.46 -17.48 -15.18
N TRP A 635 42.25 -16.23 -14.82
CA TRP A 635 43.33 -15.25 -14.80
C TRP A 635 44.32 -15.56 -13.67
N GLY A 636 45.59 -15.79 -14.03
CA GLY A 636 46.64 -16.14 -13.07
C GLY A 636 47.14 -14.98 -12.19
N GLY A 637 46.47 -13.82 -12.23
CA GLY A 637 46.76 -12.68 -11.38
C GLY A 637 48.16 -12.10 -11.60
N LEU A 638 48.72 -11.46 -10.56
CA LEU A 638 50.06 -10.85 -10.61
C LEU A 638 51.20 -11.86 -10.73
N ILE A 639 50.94 -13.15 -10.52
CA ILE A 639 51.96 -14.19 -10.48
C ILE A 639 52.26 -14.71 -11.88
N PHE A 640 51.23 -15.12 -12.60
CA PHE A 640 51.38 -15.64 -13.97
C PHE A 640 51.13 -14.54 -15.02
N ASN A 641 50.29 -13.56 -14.70
CA ASN A 641 49.92 -12.45 -15.60
C ASN A 641 49.47 -12.92 -17.00
N GLU A 642 48.77 -14.04 -17.03
CA GLU A 642 48.19 -14.67 -18.21
C GLU A 642 46.95 -15.49 -17.81
N TRP A 643 46.12 -15.82 -18.79
CA TRP A 643 45.02 -16.77 -18.63
C TRP A 643 45.56 -18.21 -18.62
N LEU A 644 45.17 -18.94 -17.59
CA LEU A 644 45.52 -20.34 -17.36
C LEU A 644 44.32 -21.24 -17.74
N ASP A 645 44.60 -22.43 -18.24
CA ASP A 645 43.58 -23.44 -18.49
C ASP A 645 43.12 -24.00 -17.14
N GLY A 646 41.95 -23.55 -16.69
CA GLY A 646 41.25 -24.11 -15.52
C GLY A 646 40.63 -25.47 -15.83
N GLY A 647 40.79 -25.99 -17.04
CA GLY A 647 40.35 -27.30 -17.50
C GLY A 647 38.85 -27.42 -17.67
N GLN A 648 38.44 -28.65 -18.00
CA GLN A 648 37.06 -29.03 -18.27
C GLN A 648 36.72 -30.32 -17.53
N GLY A 649 35.60 -30.28 -16.82
CA GLY A 649 34.90 -31.40 -16.23
C GLY A 649 33.63 -31.71 -17.02
N ALA A 650 32.50 -31.88 -16.34
CA ALA A 650 31.23 -32.12 -17.01
C ALA A 650 30.73 -30.86 -17.75
N ILE A 651 30.28 -31.06 -18.99
CA ILE A 651 29.47 -30.10 -19.74
C ILE A 651 28.02 -30.54 -19.60
N VAL A 652 27.18 -29.62 -19.16
CA VAL A 652 25.73 -29.81 -19.09
C VAL A 652 25.11 -28.93 -20.15
N ASP A 653 24.40 -29.53 -21.10
CA ASP A 653 23.64 -28.83 -22.14
C ASP A 653 22.16 -29.03 -21.88
N ASN A 654 21.45 -27.94 -21.59
CA ASN A 654 20.04 -27.98 -21.21
C ASN A 654 19.10 -27.88 -22.42
N GLY A 655 19.63 -27.73 -23.65
CA GLY A 655 18.84 -27.34 -24.81
C GLY A 655 18.61 -25.82 -24.88
N GLU A 656 18.04 -25.33 -25.99
CA GLU A 656 17.78 -23.88 -26.22
C GLU A 656 19.02 -22.98 -26.00
N PHE A 657 20.21 -23.52 -26.29
CA PHE A 657 21.52 -22.87 -26.10
C PHE A 657 21.82 -22.47 -24.64
N ASP A 658 21.16 -23.05 -23.65
CA ASP A 658 21.48 -22.86 -22.23
C ASP A 658 22.31 -24.03 -21.67
N GLY A 659 23.25 -23.76 -20.76
CA GLY A 659 24.03 -24.83 -20.13
C GLY A 659 25.17 -24.36 -19.24
N SER A 660 26.05 -25.28 -18.83
CA SER A 660 27.18 -24.97 -17.96
C SER A 660 28.40 -25.89 -18.15
N VAL A 661 29.59 -25.34 -17.90
CA VAL A 661 30.88 -26.06 -17.94
C VAL A 661 31.49 -26.05 -16.56
N LEU A 662 31.79 -27.23 -16.04
CA LEU A 662 32.50 -27.42 -14.79
C LEU A 662 34.01 -27.33 -15.05
N GLY A 663 34.73 -26.56 -14.24
CA GLY A 663 36.18 -26.49 -14.28
C GLY A 663 36.85 -27.60 -13.46
N SER A 664 38.18 -27.60 -13.51
CA SER A 664 39.02 -28.40 -12.62
C SER A 664 39.07 -27.80 -11.23
N VAL A 665 39.61 -28.58 -10.29
CA VAL A 665 39.85 -28.12 -8.92
C VAL A 665 40.83 -26.95 -8.96
N PHE A 666 40.39 -25.80 -8.46
CA PHE A 666 41.18 -24.57 -8.43
C PHE A 666 41.52 -24.20 -6.99
N THR A 667 42.79 -23.84 -6.77
CA THR A 667 43.27 -23.21 -5.53
C THR A 667 43.46 -21.72 -5.80
N PRO A 668 42.74 -20.81 -5.12
CA PRO A 668 43.02 -19.39 -5.20
C PRO A 668 44.45 -19.12 -4.76
N VAL A 669 45.26 -18.50 -5.64
CA VAL A 669 46.68 -18.28 -5.39
C VAL A 669 46.93 -17.14 -4.40
N VAL A 670 45.92 -16.31 -4.08
CA VAL A 670 46.00 -15.22 -3.09
C VAL A 670 44.66 -15.03 -2.36
N VAL A 671 44.67 -15.15 -1.03
CA VAL A 671 43.51 -14.85 -0.16
C VAL A 671 43.22 -13.35 -0.16
N GLY A 672 41.95 -12.97 -0.32
CA GLY A 672 41.50 -11.57 -0.20
C GLY A 672 41.63 -10.72 -1.46
N ASN A 673 42.11 -11.29 -2.57
CA ASN A 673 42.06 -10.65 -3.89
C ASN A 673 41.10 -11.40 -4.82
N SER A 674 40.38 -10.67 -5.68
CA SER A 674 39.55 -11.27 -6.72
C SER A 674 40.42 -11.93 -7.79
N THR A 675 40.10 -13.18 -8.14
CA THR A 675 40.50 -13.81 -9.39
C THR A 675 39.38 -13.67 -10.41
N PHE A 676 39.72 -13.72 -11.69
CA PHE A 676 38.76 -13.58 -12.78
C PHE A 676 38.67 -14.87 -13.57
N MET A 677 37.45 -15.29 -13.90
CA MET A 677 37.17 -16.50 -14.65
C MET A 677 36.30 -16.19 -15.85
N THR A 678 36.52 -16.88 -16.96
CA THR A 678 35.68 -16.79 -18.15
C THR A 678 35.73 -18.09 -18.95
N PHE A 679 35.08 -18.15 -20.10
CA PHE A 679 35.18 -19.28 -21.01
C PHE A 679 36.51 -19.25 -21.77
N GLY A 680 37.14 -20.41 -21.92
CA GLY A 680 38.26 -20.63 -22.83
C GLY A 680 37.95 -21.75 -23.82
N SER A 681 38.80 -21.91 -24.83
CA SER A 681 38.77 -23.09 -25.69
C SER A 681 40.17 -23.58 -26.01
N THR A 682 40.35 -24.90 -26.07
CA THR A 682 41.61 -25.57 -26.38
C THR A 682 41.84 -25.77 -27.88
N GLU A 683 40.79 -25.63 -28.70
CA GLU A 683 40.87 -25.83 -30.16
C GLU A 683 40.27 -24.65 -30.94
N ARG A 684 40.59 -24.63 -32.25
CA ARG A 684 39.98 -23.70 -33.21
C ARG A 684 38.49 -23.98 -33.42
N GLY A 685 38.08 -25.21 -33.11
CA GLY A 685 36.75 -25.76 -33.29
C GLY A 685 35.68 -25.09 -32.44
N ASN A 686 35.99 -24.18 -31.52
CA ASN A 686 35.01 -23.19 -31.03
C ASN A 686 35.22 -21.92 -31.86
N PRO A 687 34.82 -21.92 -33.16
CA PRO A 687 35.22 -20.90 -34.10
C PRO A 687 34.79 -19.57 -33.52
N LEU A 688 35.76 -18.65 -33.48
CA LEU A 688 35.37 -17.27 -33.67
C LEU A 688 34.55 -17.27 -34.97
N PRO A 689 33.24 -16.95 -34.95
CA PRO A 689 32.67 -16.32 -36.13
C PRO A 689 33.62 -15.18 -36.49
N VAL A 690 33.67 -14.77 -37.76
CA VAL A 690 34.31 -13.49 -38.13
C VAL A 690 34.12 -12.52 -36.99
N SER A 691 35.24 -11.95 -36.52
CA SER A 691 35.20 -11.03 -35.40
C SER A 691 34.49 -9.78 -35.88
N LEU A 692 33.17 -9.86 -35.81
CA LEU A 692 32.22 -8.84 -36.15
C LEU A 692 32.40 -7.79 -35.06
N LEU A 693 33.15 -6.75 -35.41
CA LEU A 693 33.48 -5.67 -34.50
C LEU A 693 32.20 -5.02 -33.95
N TYR A 694 31.21 -4.88 -34.81
CA TYR A 694 29.86 -4.49 -34.45
C TYR A 694 28.90 -4.85 -35.58
N PHE A 695 27.63 -5.02 -35.23
CA PHE A 695 26.50 -4.88 -36.14
C PHE A 695 25.49 -4.00 -35.44
N LYS A 696 25.11 -2.90 -36.07
CA LYS A 696 24.24 -1.89 -35.47
C LYS A 696 23.36 -1.26 -36.52
N GLU A 697 22.27 -0.67 -36.05
CA GLU A 697 21.53 0.30 -36.83
C GLU A 697 22.24 1.65 -36.76
N LYS A 698 22.30 2.34 -37.90
CA LYS A 698 22.84 3.68 -38.03
C LYS A 698 21.70 4.63 -38.33
N GLU A 699 21.63 5.68 -37.54
CA GLU A 699 20.55 6.66 -37.60
C GLU A 699 20.36 7.19 -39.03
N SER A 700 19.15 6.96 -39.56
CA SER A 700 18.73 7.34 -40.90
C SER A 700 17.24 7.68 -40.89
N PHE A 701 16.84 8.74 -41.58
CA PHE A 701 15.52 9.36 -41.46
C PHE A 701 14.41 8.69 -42.27
N GLN A 702 14.72 7.87 -43.27
CA GLN A 702 13.72 7.33 -44.21
C GLN A 702 13.84 5.82 -44.48
N GLU A 703 14.86 5.17 -43.92
CA GLU A 703 15.11 3.73 -44.08
C GLU A 703 15.88 3.20 -42.86
N ILE A 704 15.95 1.88 -42.74
CA ILE A 704 16.81 1.24 -41.75
C ILE A 704 18.16 1.00 -42.40
N LEU A 705 19.16 1.77 -41.95
CA LEU A 705 20.55 1.60 -42.38
C LEU A 705 21.24 0.69 -41.38
N LEU A 706 21.64 -0.48 -41.83
CA LEU A 706 22.42 -1.42 -41.04
C LEU A 706 23.90 -1.21 -41.38
N GLU A 707 24.74 -1.10 -40.35
CA GLU A 707 26.19 -0.96 -40.50
C GLU A 707 26.88 -2.05 -39.67
N TRP A 708 27.83 -2.74 -40.28
CA TRP A 708 28.72 -3.65 -39.56
C TRP A 708 30.16 -3.50 -39.98
N ALA A 709 31.06 -3.96 -39.13
CA ALA A 709 32.47 -4.07 -39.44
C ALA A 709 33.04 -5.40 -38.98
N THR A 710 34.03 -5.89 -39.70
CA THR A 710 34.76 -7.13 -39.43
C THR A 710 36.22 -6.76 -39.16
N VAL A 711 36.83 -7.32 -38.11
CA VAL A 711 38.27 -7.11 -37.82
C VAL A 711 39.13 -7.96 -38.75
N SER A 712 38.67 -9.18 -39.03
CA SER A 712 39.24 -10.11 -40.00
C SER A 712 38.15 -10.99 -40.62
N GLU A 713 38.37 -11.43 -41.85
CA GLU A 713 37.54 -12.38 -42.60
C GLU A 713 38.38 -13.59 -42.99
N GLU A 714 37.86 -14.80 -42.81
CA GLU A 714 38.50 -16.03 -43.28
C GLU A 714 37.51 -16.77 -44.18
N SER A 715 37.87 -16.98 -45.45
CA SER A 715 37.08 -17.71 -46.45
C SER A 715 35.62 -17.23 -46.59
N ASN A 716 35.34 -15.95 -46.30
CA ASN A 716 34.01 -15.36 -46.32
C ASN A 716 33.52 -15.13 -47.76
N ASP A 717 32.46 -15.82 -48.17
CA ASP A 717 31.85 -15.66 -49.50
C ASP A 717 30.86 -14.48 -49.47
N TYR A 718 29.90 -14.47 -48.53
CA TYR A 718 28.94 -13.38 -48.40
C TYR A 718 28.22 -13.32 -47.04
N PHE A 719 27.57 -12.18 -46.77
CA PHE A 719 26.62 -11.99 -45.68
C PHE A 719 25.18 -11.98 -46.22
N GLU A 720 24.31 -12.83 -45.68
CA GLU A 720 22.87 -12.65 -45.79
C GLU A 720 22.38 -11.74 -44.67
N ILE A 721 21.66 -10.68 -45.03
CA ILE A 721 20.96 -9.84 -44.08
C ILE A 721 19.58 -10.45 -43.87
N GLN A 722 19.27 -10.81 -42.64
CA GLN A 722 17.99 -11.42 -42.30
C GLN A 722 17.18 -10.52 -41.37
N ARG A 723 15.86 -10.48 -41.59
CA ARG A 723 14.91 -9.71 -40.78
C ARG A 723 13.76 -10.58 -40.31
N SER A 724 13.29 -10.32 -39.10
CA SER A 724 12.04 -10.84 -38.56
C SER A 724 11.20 -9.73 -37.93
N PHE A 725 9.88 -9.82 -38.10
CA PHE A 725 8.90 -9.00 -37.39
C PHE A 725 8.13 -9.78 -36.30
N GLU A 726 8.25 -11.10 -36.28
CA GLU A 726 7.46 -12.00 -35.43
C GLU A 726 8.34 -12.70 -34.37
N GLY A 727 9.44 -12.04 -33.96
CA GLY A 727 10.39 -12.55 -32.97
C GLY A 727 11.55 -13.37 -33.56
N LEU A 728 12.34 -13.99 -32.69
CA LEU A 728 13.66 -14.53 -33.04
C LEU A 728 13.64 -15.83 -33.89
N ASN A 729 12.48 -16.43 -34.09
CA ASN A 729 12.35 -17.72 -34.78
C ASN A 729 11.99 -17.61 -36.27
N ASN A 730 11.64 -16.42 -36.76
CA ASN A 730 11.03 -16.22 -38.09
C ASN A 730 11.82 -15.26 -39.00
N PHE A 731 13.13 -15.51 -39.15
CA PHE A 731 14.00 -14.69 -39.99
C PHE A 731 13.86 -14.99 -41.48
N LYS A 732 13.72 -13.94 -42.29
CA LYS A 732 13.73 -14.00 -43.76
C LYS A 732 14.93 -13.23 -44.29
N THR A 733 15.63 -13.81 -45.26
CA THR A 733 16.72 -13.11 -45.96
C THR A 733 16.15 -11.98 -46.81
N ILE A 734 16.59 -10.75 -46.53
CA ILE A 734 16.16 -9.52 -47.19
C ILE A 734 17.24 -8.94 -48.12
N GLY A 735 18.47 -9.43 -48.04
CA GLY A 735 19.55 -9.02 -48.92
C GLY A 735 20.81 -9.86 -48.73
N ILE A 736 21.73 -9.74 -49.70
CA ILE A 736 23.04 -10.39 -49.66
C ILE A 736 24.11 -9.33 -49.98
N VAL A 737 25.18 -9.32 -49.21
CA VAL A 737 26.37 -8.45 -49.42
C VAL A 737 27.60 -9.33 -49.48
N ASN A 738 28.33 -9.29 -50.60
CA ASN A 738 29.51 -10.14 -50.79
C ASN A 738 30.60 -9.81 -49.76
N GLY A 739 31.23 -10.86 -49.26
CA GLY A 739 32.45 -10.80 -48.46
C GLY A 739 33.67 -10.55 -49.33
N HIS A 740 34.84 -10.47 -48.68
CA HIS A 740 36.11 -10.27 -49.39
C HIS A 740 37.04 -11.51 -49.33
N GLY A 741 36.50 -12.69 -49.03
CA GLY A 741 37.28 -13.93 -48.91
C GLY A 741 38.08 -13.96 -47.61
N SER A 742 39.40 -14.13 -47.70
CA SER A 742 40.30 -14.10 -46.55
C SER A 742 41.06 -12.78 -46.48
N VAL A 743 40.77 -11.96 -45.47
CA VAL A 743 41.34 -10.63 -45.29
C VAL A 743 41.58 -10.33 -43.81
N ASP A 744 42.82 -10.00 -43.44
CA ASP A 744 43.20 -9.69 -42.05
C ASP A 744 43.19 -8.18 -41.74
N THR A 745 42.31 -7.42 -42.40
CA THR A 745 42.22 -5.96 -42.26
C THR A 745 40.77 -5.56 -42.07
N LEU A 746 40.52 -4.57 -41.21
CA LEU A 746 39.19 -4.01 -40.94
C LEU A 746 38.39 -3.76 -42.24
N ARG A 747 37.18 -4.31 -42.32
CA ARG A 747 36.21 -4.00 -43.38
C ARG A 747 34.93 -3.48 -42.77
N THR A 748 34.33 -2.50 -43.45
CA THR A 748 33.06 -1.90 -43.07
C THR A 748 32.05 -2.13 -44.18
N TYR A 749 30.84 -2.47 -43.81
CA TYR A 749 29.74 -2.81 -44.70
C TYR A 749 28.48 -2.06 -44.28
N THR A 750 27.62 -1.82 -45.26
CA THR A 750 26.33 -1.17 -45.04
C THR A 750 25.25 -1.84 -45.87
N PHE A 751 24.05 -1.95 -45.30
CA PHE A 751 22.87 -2.43 -46.00
C PHE A 751 21.68 -1.50 -45.73
N HIS A 752 20.99 -1.12 -46.80
CA HIS A 752 19.82 -0.24 -46.76
C HIS A 752 18.55 -1.09 -46.89
N ASP A 753 17.82 -1.27 -45.77
CA ASP A 753 16.50 -1.89 -45.83
C ASP A 753 15.44 -0.86 -46.19
N LYS A 754 15.16 -0.78 -47.50
CA LYS A 754 14.16 0.11 -48.09
C LYS A 754 12.74 -0.42 -48.01
N SER A 755 12.55 -1.67 -47.57
CA SER A 755 11.22 -2.26 -47.46
C SER A 755 10.49 -1.83 -46.18
N THR A 756 11.21 -1.22 -45.23
CA THR A 756 10.71 -0.61 -43.99
C THR A 756 11.21 0.82 -43.86
N PRO A 757 10.33 1.81 -44.09
CA PRO A 757 9.25 2.09 -43.14
C PRO A 757 7.93 2.45 -43.83
N ASN A 758 7.10 1.47 -44.16
CA ASN A 758 5.68 1.77 -44.39
C ASN A 758 4.94 1.74 -43.04
N LEU A 759 3.97 2.65 -42.88
CA LEU A 759 3.20 2.85 -41.64
C LEU A 759 2.47 1.59 -41.15
N ILE A 760 2.25 0.61 -42.03
CA ILE A 760 1.46 -0.59 -41.73
C ILE A 760 2.31 -1.59 -40.95
N GLU A 761 3.53 -1.90 -41.41
CA GLU A 761 4.41 -2.87 -40.75
C GLU A 761 4.94 -2.35 -39.40
N ALA A 762 5.21 -1.04 -39.30
CA ALA A 762 5.63 -0.41 -38.04
C ALA A 762 4.51 -0.43 -36.97
N LYS A 763 3.24 -0.26 -37.37
CA LYS A 763 2.07 -0.33 -36.46
C LYS A 763 1.67 -1.76 -36.09
N GLN A 764 1.92 -2.73 -36.97
CA GLN A 764 1.54 -4.13 -36.75
C GLN A 764 2.50 -4.87 -35.81
N PHE A 765 3.81 -4.60 -35.88
CA PHE A 765 4.81 -5.40 -35.16
C PHE A 765 5.61 -4.63 -34.10
N GLY A 766 5.66 -3.29 -34.17
CA GLY A 766 6.33 -2.41 -33.19
C GLY A 766 7.87 -2.46 -33.19
N LEU A 767 8.46 -3.63 -33.43
CA LEU A 767 9.89 -3.89 -33.50
C LEU A 767 10.24 -4.65 -34.78
N ALA A 768 11.46 -4.45 -35.27
CA ALA A 768 12.11 -5.32 -36.25
C ALA A 768 13.41 -5.89 -35.68
N TYR A 769 13.64 -7.17 -35.91
CA TYR A 769 14.86 -7.87 -35.49
C TYR A 769 15.71 -8.12 -36.73
N TYR A 770 17.00 -7.79 -36.67
CA TYR A 770 17.95 -8.03 -37.74
C TYR A 770 19.11 -8.87 -37.25
N ARG A 771 19.62 -9.76 -38.11
CA ARG A 771 20.89 -10.46 -37.91
C ARG A 771 21.59 -10.63 -39.25
N LEU A 772 22.90 -10.81 -39.20
CA LEU A 772 23.70 -11.25 -40.33
C LEU A 772 23.83 -12.77 -40.25
N LYS A 773 23.73 -13.44 -41.39
CA LYS A 773 24.17 -14.83 -41.58
C LYS A 773 25.34 -14.78 -42.53
N GLN A 774 26.54 -14.98 -42.01
CA GLN A 774 27.72 -15.05 -42.83
C GLN A 774 27.89 -16.45 -43.40
N VAL A 775 28.23 -16.56 -44.69
CA VAL A 775 28.40 -17.83 -45.41
C VAL A 775 29.81 -17.89 -46.00
N ASP A 776 30.48 -19.02 -45.82
CA ASP A 776 31.81 -19.27 -46.39
C ASP A 776 31.72 -19.94 -47.79
N PHE A 777 32.87 -20.12 -48.45
CA PHE A 777 32.92 -20.82 -49.75
C PHE A 777 32.55 -22.31 -49.69
N SER A 778 32.47 -22.92 -48.50
CA SER A 778 32.07 -24.31 -48.29
C SER A 778 30.55 -24.48 -48.08
N GLY A 779 29.84 -23.37 -47.85
CA GLY A 779 28.42 -23.33 -47.49
C GLY A 779 28.16 -23.36 -45.98
N THR A 780 29.19 -23.40 -45.15
CA THR A 780 29.11 -23.25 -43.69
C THR A 780 28.74 -21.81 -43.34
N TYR A 781 27.96 -21.61 -42.27
CA TYR A 781 27.51 -20.28 -41.90
C TYR A 781 27.51 -20.04 -40.39
N THR A 782 27.63 -18.77 -40.01
CA THR A 782 27.50 -18.28 -38.63
C THR A 782 26.57 -17.07 -38.58
N PHE A 783 25.92 -16.84 -37.44
CA PHE A 783 25.04 -15.67 -37.25
C PHE A 783 25.70 -14.61 -36.38
N SER A 784 25.37 -13.33 -36.64
CA SER A 784 25.66 -12.24 -35.70
C SER A 784 24.70 -12.24 -34.51
N GLU A 785 25.00 -11.41 -33.52
CA GLU A 785 23.98 -10.95 -32.58
C GLU A 785 22.80 -10.31 -33.31
N VAL A 786 21.63 -10.43 -32.69
CA VAL A 786 20.40 -9.84 -33.20
C VAL A 786 20.29 -8.41 -32.71
N ILE A 787 20.17 -7.45 -33.62
CA ILE A 787 19.84 -6.07 -33.25
C ILE A 787 18.35 -5.84 -33.37
N ARG A 788 17.80 -5.14 -32.37
CA ARG A 788 16.42 -4.71 -32.32
C ARG A 788 16.32 -3.27 -32.80
N VAL A 789 15.41 -3.01 -33.73
CA VAL A 789 15.11 -1.67 -34.24
C VAL A 789 13.69 -1.31 -33.86
N ASN A 790 13.52 -0.23 -33.11
CA ASN A 790 12.21 0.29 -32.73
C ASN A 790 11.58 1.04 -33.92
N LEU A 791 10.61 0.40 -34.57
CA LEU A 791 9.93 0.96 -35.73
C LEU A 791 9.02 2.13 -35.34
N LEU A 792 8.44 2.10 -34.14
CA LEU A 792 7.60 3.18 -33.61
C LEU A 792 8.43 4.40 -33.19
N GLY A 793 9.60 4.18 -32.60
CA GLY A 793 10.55 5.24 -32.23
C GLY A 793 11.04 6.03 -33.45
N LYS A 794 11.26 5.36 -34.59
CA LYS A 794 11.63 6.00 -35.87
C LYS A 794 10.50 6.85 -36.48
N LEU A 795 9.24 6.46 -36.26
CA LEU A 795 8.08 7.28 -36.63
C LEU A 795 7.79 8.39 -35.60
N ALA A 796 8.24 8.24 -34.36
CA ALA A 796 8.00 9.18 -33.26
C ALA A 796 8.90 10.43 -33.26
N ILE A 797 9.93 10.50 -34.13
CA ILE A 797 10.74 11.71 -34.31
C ILE A 797 9.94 12.83 -35.03
N GLU A 798 8.77 12.51 -35.62
CA GLU A 798 7.80 13.49 -36.10
C GLU A 798 6.48 13.46 -35.30
N ALA A 799 6.47 13.87 -34.03
CA ALA A 799 5.30 14.53 -33.45
C ALA A 799 5.60 15.17 -32.09
N ASN A 800 5.68 16.51 -32.07
CA ASN A 800 5.13 17.28 -30.96
C ASN A 800 3.77 16.68 -30.60
N THR A 801 3.62 16.09 -29.42
CA THR A 801 2.37 15.42 -29.00
C THR A 801 1.17 16.35 -29.19
N PRO A 802 0.22 16.05 -30.10
CA PRO A 802 -0.94 16.90 -30.29
C PRO A 802 -1.83 16.82 -29.05
N LYS A 803 -1.85 17.88 -28.24
CA LYS A 803 -2.85 18.01 -27.16
C LYS A 803 -4.21 18.23 -27.81
N ILE A 804 -5.10 17.24 -27.74
CA ILE A 804 -6.53 17.38 -28.05
C ILE A 804 -7.21 17.95 -26.81
N LYS A 805 -7.92 19.07 -26.98
CA LYS A 805 -8.75 19.70 -25.95
C LYS A 805 -10.21 19.55 -26.32
N ILE A 806 -11.08 19.53 -25.32
CA ILE A 806 -12.53 19.62 -25.49
C ILE A 806 -13.00 20.99 -24.99
N LEU A 807 -13.83 21.67 -25.78
CA LEU A 807 -14.33 23.00 -25.50
C LEU A 807 -15.87 23.05 -25.62
N PRO A 808 -16.57 23.75 -24.69
CA PRO A 808 -16.02 24.27 -23.43
C PRO A 808 -15.66 23.12 -22.47
N ASN A 809 -14.83 23.38 -21.47
CA ASN A 809 -14.62 22.48 -20.34
C ASN A 809 -14.33 23.36 -19.12
N PRO A 810 -15.27 23.48 -18.15
CA PRO A 810 -16.48 22.66 -17.95
C PRO A 810 -17.56 22.75 -19.04
N ILE A 811 -18.37 21.70 -19.18
CA ILE A 811 -19.49 21.56 -20.13
C ILE A 811 -20.80 21.67 -19.35
N GLU A 812 -21.62 22.67 -19.68
CA GLU A 812 -22.99 22.76 -19.18
C GLU A 812 -23.85 21.62 -19.74
N ARG A 813 -24.61 20.94 -18.88
CA ARG A 813 -25.50 19.85 -19.27
C ARG A 813 -26.54 20.33 -20.30
N GLY A 814 -26.45 19.79 -21.52
CA GLY A 814 -27.30 20.20 -22.65
C GLY A 814 -26.64 21.11 -23.67
N ASN A 815 -25.36 21.45 -23.51
CA ASN A 815 -24.63 22.25 -24.49
C ASN A 815 -24.51 21.51 -25.84
N PRO A 816 -25.09 22.06 -26.93
CA PRO A 816 -25.04 21.44 -28.25
C PRO A 816 -23.71 21.67 -28.98
N ASN A 817 -22.85 22.57 -28.47
CA ASN A 817 -21.66 23.07 -29.14
C ASN A 817 -20.38 22.56 -28.46
N ILE A 818 -20.22 21.25 -28.39
CA ILE A 818 -18.99 20.61 -27.92
C ILE A 818 -18.02 20.48 -29.10
N GLN A 819 -16.78 20.95 -28.92
CA GLN A 819 -15.74 20.91 -29.96
C GLN A 819 -14.47 20.22 -29.45
N LEU A 820 -13.91 19.34 -30.28
CA LEU A 820 -12.58 18.79 -30.12
C LEU A 820 -11.60 19.65 -30.92
N VAL A 821 -10.61 20.23 -30.25
CA VAL A 821 -9.63 21.11 -30.90
C VAL A 821 -8.22 20.54 -30.69
N SER A 822 -7.47 20.40 -31.79
CA SER A 822 -6.07 19.97 -31.76
C SER A 822 -5.12 21.17 -31.79
N SER A 823 -3.92 20.98 -31.23
CA SER A 823 -2.88 22.02 -31.15
C SER A 823 -2.04 22.16 -32.43
N ILE A 824 -2.35 21.41 -33.49
CA ILE A 824 -1.55 21.34 -34.72
C ILE A 824 -2.49 21.53 -35.91
N SER A 825 -2.23 22.56 -36.72
CA SER A 825 -3.05 22.99 -37.86
C SER A 825 -3.01 22.05 -39.09
N ASN A 826 -2.23 20.96 -39.03
CA ASN A 826 -2.05 19.99 -40.12
C ASN A 826 -2.58 18.59 -39.81
N ILE A 827 -3.38 18.42 -38.74
CA ILE A 827 -4.17 17.20 -38.63
C ILE A 827 -5.29 17.31 -39.66
N GLY A 828 -5.06 16.71 -40.83
CA GLY A 828 -6.12 16.50 -41.82
C GLY A 828 -7.33 15.79 -41.19
N PRO A 829 -8.50 15.85 -41.83
CA PRO A 829 -9.74 15.35 -41.23
C PRO A 829 -9.55 13.91 -40.71
N PHE A 830 -9.79 13.68 -39.42
CA PHE A 830 -9.80 12.34 -38.84
C PHE A 830 -10.88 11.52 -39.55
N ASP A 831 -10.50 10.60 -40.43
CA ASP A 831 -11.48 9.81 -41.18
C ASP A 831 -12.36 8.96 -40.24
N THR A 832 -11.85 8.53 -39.08
CA THR A 832 -12.66 7.94 -38.00
C THR A 832 -11.94 8.04 -36.64
N LEU A 833 -12.56 8.70 -35.66
CA LEU A 833 -12.21 8.69 -34.24
C LEU A 833 -12.91 7.54 -33.51
N ASN A 834 -12.24 6.93 -32.52
CA ASN A 834 -12.88 6.06 -31.53
C ASN A 834 -12.73 6.71 -30.15
N ALA A 835 -13.83 7.18 -29.57
CA ALA A 835 -13.82 7.86 -28.28
C ALA A 835 -14.63 7.08 -27.24
N VAL A 836 -14.12 6.95 -26.02
CA VAL A 836 -14.76 6.23 -24.92
C VAL A 836 -14.98 7.18 -23.75
N LEU A 837 -16.22 7.35 -23.32
CA LEU A 837 -16.56 8.10 -22.12
C LEU A 837 -16.51 7.16 -20.92
N LEU A 838 -15.76 7.57 -19.89
CA LEU A 838 -15.55 6.83 -18.65
C LEU A 838 -16.08 7.62 -17.44
N ASP A 839 -16.57 6.91 -16.43
CA ASP A 839 -16.87 7.47 -15.11
C ASP A 839 -15.57 7.72 -14.29
N PRO A 840 -15.65 8.35 -13.10
CA PRO A 840 -14.48 8.55 -12.24
C PRO A 840 -13.75 7.27 -11.81
N GLY A 841 -14.47 6.15 -11.70
CA GLY A 841 -13.93 4.84 -11.36
C GLY A 841 -13.25 4.12 -12.54
N GLY A 842 -13.24 4.74 -13.74
CA GLY A 842 -12.65 4.18 -14.94
C GLY A 842 -13.57 3.23 -15.71
N ASN A 843 -14.83 3.06 -15.28
CA ASN A 843 -15.78 2.20 -15.99
C ASN A 843 -16.25 2.89 -17.27
N GLN A 844 -16.37 2.09 -18.33
CA GLN A 844 -16.86 2.56 -19.61
C GLN A 844 -18.37 2.84 -19.58
N ILE A 845 -18.74 4.08 -19.88
CA ILE A 845 -20.13 4.53 -20.02
C ILE A 845 -20.59 4.31 -21.46
N LEU A 846 -19.86 4.86 -22.43
CA LEU A 846 -20.24 4.84 -23.85
C LEU A 846 -19.02 4.89 -24.77
N THR A 847 -19.17 4.33 -25.97
CA THR A 847 -18.18 4.40 -27.05
C THR A 847 -18.78 5.09 -28.27
N PHE A 848 -18.04 6.02 -28.85
CA PHE A 848 -18.40 6.78 -30.04
C PHE A 848 -17.40 6.46 -31.14
N LYS A 849 -17.88 6.18 -32.35
CA LYS A 849 -17.01 5.93 -33.51
C LYS A 849 -17.52 6.70 -34.72
N GLY A 850 -16.65 7.48 -35.36
CA GLY A 850 -17.00 8.25 -36.55
C GLY A 850 -16.10 9.45 -36.78
N THR A 851 -16.44 10.29 -37.76
CA THR A 851 -15.75 11.57 -37.98
C THR A 851 -15.78 12.45 -36.72
N GLN A 852 -14.87 13.41 -36.61
CA GLN A 852 -14.83 14.34 -35.47
C GLN A 852 -16.20 14.95 -35.14
N LYS A 853 -16.90 15.45 -36.16
CA LYS A 853 -18.22 16.07 -36.02
C LYS A 853 -19.30 15.08 -35.57
N GLN A 854 -19.19 13.80 -35.95
CA GLN A 854 -20.11 12.75 -35.47
C GLN A 854 -19.86 12.42 -34.01
N VAL A 855 -18.59 12.32 -33.59
CA VAL A 855 -18.24 12.09 -32.18
C VAL A 855 -18.66 13.26 -31.29
N GLU A 856 -18.45 14.50 -31.72
CA GLU A 856 -18.92 15.71 -31.03
C GLU A 856 -20.44 15.71 -30.82
N ASN A 857 -21.21 15.37 -31.88
CA ASN A 857 -22.67 15.31 -31.82
C ASN A 857 -23.17 14.19 -30.88
N GLU A 858 -22.58 13.00 -30.96
CA GLU A 858 -22.99 11.88 -30.10
C GLU A 858 -22.57 12.08 -28.63
N LEU A 859 -21.42 12.72 -28.39
CA LEU A 859 -20.99 13.10 -27.06
C LEU A 859 -21.92 14.15 -26.44
N SER A 860 -22.38 15.15 -27.22
CA SER A 860 -23.38 16.13 -26.75
C SER A 860 -24.70 15.47 -26.35
N LYS A 861 -25.16 14.46 -27.10
CA LYS A 861 -26.34 13.67 -26.71
C LYS A 861 -26.10 12.80 -25.48
N ALA A 862 -24.92 12.22 -25.33
CA ALA A 862 -24.56 11.37 -24.19
C ALA A 862 -24.48 12.16 -22.88
N ILE A 863 -23.89 13.35 -22.93
CA ILE A 863 -23.72 14.22 -21.76
C ILE A 863 -25.07 14.68 -21.17
N GLN A 864 -26.13 14.77 -21.98
CA GLN A 864 -27.48 15.05 -21.49
C GLN A 864 -28.04 13.95 -20.58
N LYS A 865 -27.49 12.73 -20.62
CA LYS A 865 -28.02 11.55 -19.92
C LYS A 865 -27.19 11.14 -18.70
N VAL A 866 -25.99 11.69 -18.54
CA VAL A 866 -25.13 11.44 -17.37
C VAL A 866 -25.43 12.45 -16.25
N ARG A 867 -24.95 12.15 -15.04
CA ARG A 867 -25.06 13.04 -13.86
C ARG A 867 -24.03 14.16 -13.98
N MET A 868 -24.23 15.25 -13.25
CA MET A 868 -23.19 16.28 -13.10
C MET A 868 -22.00 15.67 -12.34
N GLY A 869 -20.78 16.01 -12.73
CA GLY A 869 -19.58 15.42 -12.16
C GLY A 869 -18.39 15.37 -13.12
N ILE A 870 -17.33 14.70 -12.67
CA ILE A 870 -16.10 14.51 -13.43
C ILE A 870 -16.23 13.25 -14.28
N TYR A 871 -15.81 13.33 -15.53
CA TYR A 871 -15.74 12.21 -16.46
C TYR A 871 -14.41 12.23 -17.19
N PHE A 872 -14.05 11.12 -17.82
CA PHE A 872 -12.88 11.06 -18.69
C PHE A 872 -13.29 10.63 -20.09
N LEU A 873 -12.85 11.36 -21.10
CA LEU A 873 -12.99 10.96 -22.50
C LEU A 873 -11.64 10.45 -22.99
N LEU A 874 -11.59 9.16 -23.29
CA LEU A 874 -10.45 8.53 -23.92
C LEU A 874 -10.65 8.58 -25.43
N ILE A 875 -9.84 9.35 -26.15
CA ILE A 875 -9.86 9.40 -27.61
C ILE A 875 -8.72 8.54 -28.12
N ASN A 876 -9.08 7.46 -28.80
CA ASN A 876 -8.17 6.54 -29.44
C ASN A 876 -8.23 6.79 -30.94
N THR A 877 -7.09 7.19 -31.49
CA THR A 877 -6.82 7.20 -32.91
C THR A 877 -5.81 6.10 -33.21
N ILE A 878 -5.55 5.85 -34.49
CA ILE A 878 -4.55 4.84 -34.90
C ILE A 878 -3.13 5.23 -34.44
N GLU A 879 -2.91 6.50 -34.08
CA GLU A 879 -1.58 7.08 -33.80
C GLU A 879 -1.42 7.59 -32.37
N HIS A 880 -2.52 7.88 -31.68
CA HIS A 880 -2.51 8.49 -30.35
C HIS A 880 -3.68 8.04 -29.50
N ASN A 881 -3.42 7.81 -28.20
CA ASN A 881 -4.44 7.70 -27.17
C ASN A 881 -4.33 8.92 -26.25
N THR A 882 -5.40 9.71 -26.16
CA THR A 882 -5.46 10.89 -25.29
C THR A 882 -6.60 10.74 -24.30
N LYS A 883 -6.32 10.91 -23.01
CA LYS A 883 -7.32 10.98 -21.95
C LYS A 883 -7.59 12.43 -21.60
N ILE A 884 -8.82 12.88 -21.77
CA ILE A 884 -9.27 14.24 -21.48
C ILE A 884 -10.20 14.21 -20.27
N LYS A 885 -9.86 14.95 -19.21
CA LYS A 885 -10.80 15.19 -18.09
C LYS A 885 -11.90 16.13 -18.56
N ILE A 886 -13.15 15.74 -18.41
CA ILE A 886 -14.34 16.54 -18.67
C ILE A 886 -15.03 16.82 -17.35
N ILE A 887 -15.43 18.08 -17.12
CA ILE A 887 -16.27 18.46 -15.99
C ILE A 887 -17.65 18.79 -16.56
N ILE A 888 -18.69 18.09 -16.12
CA ILE A 888 -20.08 18.35 -16.51
C ILE A 888 -20.75 19.09 -15.36
N ILE A 889 -21.19 20.32 -15.63
CA ILE A 889 -21.86 21.22 -14.68
C ILE A 889 -23.32 21.44 -15.01
#